data_AF-A0AAD9EPA5-F1
#
_entry.id   AF-A0AAD9EPA5-F1
#
_cell.length_a   1.000
_cell.length_b   1.000
_cell.length_c   1.000
_cell.angle_alpha   90.00
_cell.angle_beta   90.00
_cell.angle_gamma   90.00
#
_symmetry.space_group_name_H-M   'P 1'
#
loop_
_entity.id
_entity.type
_entity.pdbx_description
1 polymer ?
#
loop_
_entity_poly.entity_id
_entity_poly.type
_entity_poly.pdbx_seq_one_letter_code
_entity_poly.pdbx_strand_id
1 'polypeptide(L)'
;MADIPDTQTVLILYAAKQPYETAEGYAVPQLQDEREVLVQTEHIGLNPIDWKAPDFNFAIPSLPYISGRELVGRVVRRHPSSTSRLQPGDRVLVISTDYRDLRKAAYQQYVATADFNAVRLPPPAVVSPAAGATLGVAFVAAVLSLGVCMGVDFSSVLDGPDLLSLVRSIPPDALPADIRAECLSGIRDGERAVAGDWVAIWGGSSTSANLAVQLARLAGLKVVTVVDKLRHGLRLSNHTVLRPDLLVDSHDPSRAVDIIRANVGKTLRFALDTSGRDSATSLLRALAPQDPSRPPSPPDTPRNADPSLKHLIGLTGLPKEAAPEGVAYHTVPIKVFHEVPAVGEALVLWLERLLAAGLVSAPEVLGVESGFEGINRGLDRMRRGEIRGGRMVVSLASDAETGFAREPSAPPALVDSPGAGGAASSQSSSPEFTATEPGVRGRSASLWQGAAEDAVPRHVPDGGISSEEQAGTSRSATGFLWQPKQAGIQICQRPIFIKPSLNEAYLRMPPVASEIQRLPPELILHVIEGLLPNGRAILPASSSATKTLISFTLVSRSTHELATRLLRERCMHLDSSWRLSLVLLTMSAPRLSTLPFVLPLKCITSLYLSPFGKHLDDQPMTLWIRELLCEVCGSLRRLVIDWPMNTLPPWDDHFNVIPTLADGLHRLAKLEELVVLRNYPYLITNWTILKSLRRVVLFDAHVDTFLLWRDIFNCRSLDQVVFVRPAVVGVAYVKEKAQDFLSAATSKRLKVTLANVENEMPEVVTTRWAEYDPENRMTVEKYYIPTSFYGDDDTSTVCCDWVKAAALRGSIWDWEGQPVEAPPMVISPQPNGND
;
A
#
# COMPACT_ATOMS: atom_id res chain seq x y z
N MET A 1 -30.54 -35.61 3.03
CA MET A 1 -29.33 -34.78 2.81
C MET A 1 -29.52 -34.07 1.47
N ALA A 2 -28.72 -33.06 1.14
CA ALA A 2 -28.63 -32.65 -0.26
C ALA A 2 -27.90 -33.75 -1.03
N ASP A 3 -28.35 -34.06 -2.25
CA ASP A 3 -27.59 -34.97 -3.11
C ASP A 3 -26.28 -34.30 -3.52
N ILE A 4 -25.18 -35.01 -3.30
CA ILE A 4 -23.84 -34.55 -3.64
C ILE A 4 -23.57 -35.01 -5.08
N PRO A 5 -23.32 -34.10 -6.03
CA PRO A 5 -23.12 -34.48 -7.43
C PRO A 5 -21.80 -35.26 -7.60
N ASP A 6 -21.71 -36.05 -8.66
CA ASP A 6 -20.46 -36.73 -9.03
C ASP A 6 -19.39 -35.73 -9.51
N THR A 7 -19.82 -34.59 -10.08
CA THR A 7 -18.97 -33.54 -10.65
C THR A 7 -19.29 -32.16 -10.08
N GLN A 8 -18.29 -31.27 -10.13
CA GLN A 8 -18.30 -29.91 -9.61
C GLN A 8 -17.61 -28.92 -10.56
N THR A 9 -17.82 -27.63 -10.29
CA THR A 9 -17.05 -26.51 -10.83
C THR A 9 -15.81 -26.21 -9.97
N VAL A 10 -14.69 -25.92 -10.63
CA VAL A 10 -13.39 -25.57 -10.02
C VAL A 10 -12.76 -24.37 -10.74
N LEU A 11 -11.77 -23.70 -10.12
CA LEU A 11 -10.96 -22.66 -10.76
C LEU A 11 -9.50 -23.11 -10.90
N ILE A 12 -8.95 -23.03 -12.11
CA ILE A 12 -7.71 -23.68 -12.53
C ILE A 12 -6.70 -22.66 -13.06
N LEU A 13 -5.45 -22.80 -12.65
CA LEU A 13 -4.31 -22.19 -13.31
C LEU A 13 -3.75 -23.18 -14.34
N TYR A 14 -3.82 -22.86 -15.63
CA TYR A 14 -3.28 -23.71 -16.70
C TYR A 14 -1.76 -23.50 -16.91
N ALA A 15 -1.28 -22.26 -16.81
CA ALA A 15 0.15 -21.94 -16.74
C ALA A 15 0.43 -20.76 -15.80
N ALA A 16 1.67 -20.62 -15.35
CA ALA A 16 2.11 -19.43 -14.61
C ALA A 16 1.97 -18.16 -15.47
N LYS A 17 1.78 -17.02 -14.81
CA LYS A 17 1.45 -15.71 -15.41
C LYS A 17 0.16 -15.65 -16.25
N GLN A 18 -0.76 -16.61 -16.07
CA GLN A 18 -2.12 -16.55 -16.58
C GLN A 18 -3.12 -16.23 -15.45
N PRO A 19 -4.31 -15.66 -15.76
CA PRO A 19 -5.43 -15.68 -14.83
C PRO A 19 -5.88 -17.13 -14.55
N TYR A 20 -6.67 -17.30 -13.50
CA TYR A 20 -7.35 -18.58 -13.28
C TYR A 20 -8.59 -18.71 -14.18
N GLU A 21 -8.87 -19.88 -14.71
CA GLU A 21 -10.03 -20.17 -15.56
C GLU A 21 -11.04 -21.07 -14.86
N THR A 22 -12.34 -20.92 -15.16
CA THR A 22 -13.40 -21.77 -14.60
C THR A 22 -13.53 -23.06 -15.41
N ALA A 23 -13.53 -24.21 -14.74
CA ALA A 23 -13.72 -25.51 -15.36
C ALA A 23 -14.85 -26.30 -14.69
N GLU A 24 -15.71 -26.92 -15.49
CA GLU A 24 -16.81 -27.78 -15.06
C GLU A 24 -16.46 -29.27 -15.26
N GLY A 25 -17.31 -30.17 -14.75
CA GLY A 25 -17.15 -31.62 -14.95
C GLY A 25 -16.02 -32.27 -14.13
N TYR A 26 -15.35 -31.52 -13.24
CA TYR A 26 -14.31 -32.05 -12.36
C TYR A 26 -14.94 -32.94 -11.28
N ALA A 27 -14.35 -34.10 -10.99
CA ALA A 27 -14.89 -35.00 -9.97
C ALA A 27 -14.96 -34.33 -8.58
N VAL A 28 -16.04 -34.60 -7.83
CA VAL A 28 -16.12 -34.23 -6.41
C VAL A 28 -15.14 -35.09 -5.59
N PRO A 29 -14.35 -34.50 -4.66
CA PRO A 29 -13.34 -35.26 -3.94
C PRO A 29 -13.88 -36.50 -3.20
N GLN A 30 -13.18 -37.61 -3.40
CA GLN A 30 -13.27 -38.78 -2.52
C GLN A 30 -12.43 -38.52 -1.26
N LEU A 31 -12.96 -38.96 -0.12
CA LEU A 31 -12.30 -38.88 1.19
C LEU A 31 -11.43 -40.12 1.35
N GLN A 32 -10.16 -39.93 1.69
CA GLN A 32 -9.12 -40.97 1.68
C GLN A 32 -8.70 -41.41 3.10
N ASP A 33 -9.05 -40.62 4.12
CA ASP A 33 -8.70 -40.84 5.52
C ASP A 33 -9.94 -40.74 6.43
N GLU A 34 -9.93 -41.42 7.58
CA GLU A 34 -11.06 -41.44 8.51
C GLU A 34 -11.33 -40.08 9.19
N ARG A 35 -10.31 -39.22 9.28
CA ARG A 35 -10.43 -37.83 9.77
C ARG A 35 -10.86 -36.84 8.69
N GLU A 36 -10.96 -37.27 7.42
CA GLU A 36 -11.42 -36.41 6.33
C GLU A 36 -12.95 -36.26 6.27
N VAL A 37 -13.37 -35.04 5.98
CA VAL A 37 -14.75 -34.64 5.71
C VAL A 37 -14.83 -33.85 4.40
N LEU A 38 -15.97 -33.95 3.72
CA LEU A 38 -16.26 -33.15 2.53
C LEU A 38 -17.04 -31.89 2.94
N VAL A 39 -16.53 -30.73 2.53
CA VAL A 39 -17.11 -29.42 2.81
C VAL A 39 -17.60 -28.80 1.51
N GLN A 40 -18.88 -28.40 1.47
CA GLN A 40 -19.43 -27.56 0.40
C GLN A 40 -19.07 -26.10 0.66
N THR A 41 -18.37 -25.46 -0.26
CA THR A 41 -17.85 -24.10 -0.15
C THR A 41 -18.98 -23.05 -0.22
N GLU A 42 -19.07 -22.17 0.78
CA GLU A 42 -19.98 -21.01 0.78
C GLU A 42 -19.24 -19.71 0.47
N HIS A 43 -18.04 -19.52 1.04
CA HIS A 43 -17.23 -18.30 0.92
C HIS A 43 -15.74 -18.65 0.84
N ILE A 44 -14.96 -17.93 0.04
CA ILE A 44 -13.51 -18.13 -0.14
C ILE A 44 -12.75 -16.90 0.37
N GLY A 45 -11.65 -17.11 1.11
CA GLY A 45 -10.78 -16.05 1.59
C GLY A 45 -9.59 -15.81 0.67
N LEU A 46 -9.51 -14.64 0.02
CA LEU A 46 -8.42 -14.33 -0.92
C LEU A 46 -7.16 -13.87 -0.20
N ASN A 47 -6.04 -14.56 -0.43
CA ASN A 47 -4.75 -14.31 0.22
C ASN A 47 -3.71 -13.70 -0.74
N PRO A 48 -2.71 -12.96 -0.24
CA PRO A 48 -1.63 -12.44 -1.09
C PRO A 48 -0.81 -13.52 -1.82
N ILE A 49 -0.78 -14.76 -1.30
CA ILE A 49 -0.12 -15.89 -1.98
C ILE A 49 -0.88 -16.33 -3.24
N ASP A 50 -2.20 -16.15 -3.28
CA ASP A 50 -3.04 -16.67 -4.36
C ASP A 50 -2.80 -15.93 -5.69
N TRP A 51 -2.51 -14.62 -5.66
CA TRP A 51 -2.09 -13.89 -6.86
C TRP A 51 -0.57 -13.89 -7.08
N LYS A 52 0.23 -13.94 -6.01
CA LYS A 52 1.69 -13.95 -6.15
C LYS A 52 2.23 -15.26 -6.72
N ALA A 53 1.64 -16.40 -6.37
CA ALA A 53 2.05 -17.72 -6.85
C ALA A 53 2.07 -17.83 -8.40
N PRO A 54 0.97 -17.50 -9.13
CA PRO A 54 0.98 -17.48 -10.59
C PRO A 54 1.90 -16.41 -11.18
N ASP A 55 1.88 -15.18 -10.67
CA ASP A 55 2.67 -14.06 -11.21
C ASP A 55 4.19 -14.31 -11.15
N PHE A 56 4.68 -14.89 -10.04
CA PHE A 56 6.10 -15.19 -9.82
C PHE A 56 6.52 -16.62 -10.18
N ASN A 57 5.58 -17.51 -10.51
CA ASN A 57 5.83 -18.95 -10.71
C ASN A 57 6.50 -19.64 -9.50
N PHE A 58 5.89 -19.55 -8.31
CA PHE A 58 6.35 -20.27 -7.11
C PHE A 58 5.19 -20.87 -6.31
N ALA A 59 5.49 -21.86 -5.46
CA ALA A 59 4.52 -22.61 -4.67
C ALA A 59 3.39 -23.30 -5.49
N ILE A 60 3.61 -23.46 -6.80
CA ILE A 60 2.81 -24.27 -7.73
C ILE A 60 3.55 -25.61 -7.88
N PRO A 61 3.00 -26.74 -7.41
CA PRO A 61 3.68 -28.05 -7.41
C PRO A 61 3.55 -28.80 -8.74
N SER A 62 2.52 -28.49 -9.53
CA SER A 62 2.17 -29.10 -10.81
C SER A 62 1.27 -28.14 -11.60
N LEU A 63 1.03 -28.41 -12.87
CA LEU A 63 0.01 -27.75 -13.70
C LEU A 63 -0.76 -28.83 -14.49
N PRO A 64 -2.08 -28.69 -14.72
CA PRO A 64 -2.99 -27.66 -14.21
C PRO A 64 -3.11 -27.68 -12.66
N TYR A 65 -3.43 -26.53 -12.07
CA TYR A 65 -3.38 -26.33 -10.61
C TYR A 65 -4.66 -25.68 -10.05
N ILE A 66 -5.24 -26.28 -9.01
CA ILE A 66 -6.34 -25.68 -8.22
C ILE A 66 -5.74 -24.98 -7.00
N SER A 67 -6.17 -23.75 -6.71
CA SER A 67 -5.53 -22.89 -5.69
C SER A 67 -6.49 -22.42 -4.59
N GLY A 68 -6.09 -21.38 -3.85
CA GLY A 68 -6.82 -20.83 -2.71
C GLY A 68 -6.50 -21.54 -1.39
N ARG A 69 -6.28 -20.75 -0.33
CA ARG A 69 -5.75 -21.25 0.96
C ARG A 69 -6.71 -21.25 2.13
N GLU A 70 -7.92 -20.70 2.00
CA GLU A 70 -8.97 -20.82 3.02
C GLU A 70 -10.37 -20.58 2.47
N LEU A 71 -11.37 -21.18 3.11
CA LEU A 71 -12.79 -21.01 2.82
C LEU A 71 -13.64 -21.18 4.07
N VAL A 72 -14.88 -20.70 4.02
CA VAL A 72 -15.96 -21.12 4.92
C VAL A 72 -16.99 -21.90 4.12
N GLY A 73 -17.45 -23.01 4.68
CA GLY A 73 -18.41 -23.90 4.03
C GLY A 73 -19.14 -24.78 5.04
N ARG A 74 -19.94 -25.73 4.54
CA ARG A 74 -20.66 -26.70 5.38
C ARG A 74 -20.19 -28.12 5.14
N VAL A 75 -19.99 -28.88 6.21
CA VAL A 75 -19.73 -30.32 6.11
C VAL A 75 -20.97 -31.01 5.52
N VAL A 76 -20.80 -31.76 4.42
CA VAL A 76 -21.89 -32.48 3.73
C VAL A 76 -21.73 -34.00 3.78
N ARG A 77 -20.49 -34.51 3.84
CA ARG A 77 -20.17 -35.95 3.89
C ARG A 77 -18.96 -36.19 4.80
N ARG A 78 -18.89 -37.37 5.41
CA ARG A 78 -17.74 -37.88 6.18
C ARG A 78 -17.27 -39.20 5.55
N HIS A 79 -16.05 -39.64 5.85
CA HIS A 79 -15.61 -40.99 5.50
C HIS A 79 -16.56 -42.05 6.12
N PRO A 80 -16.82 -43.22 5.50
CA PRO A 80 -17.73 -44.23 6.06
C PRO A 80 -17.31 -44.72 7.45
N SER A 81 -16.01 -44.87 7.68
CA SER A 81 -15.41 -45.24 8.98
C SER A 81 -15.01 -44.00 9.82
N SER A 82 -15.61 -42.83 9.60
CA SER A 82 -15.01 -41.58 10.07
C SER A 82 -14.92 -41.45 11.60
N THR A 83 -13.70 -41.19 12.05
CA THR A 83 -13.32 -40.82 13.42
C THR A 83 -13.43 -39.31 13.67
N SER A 84 -13.88 -38.52 12.67
CA SER A 84 -13.91 -37.06 12.73
C SER A 84 -14.87 -36.50 13.79
N ARG A 85 -14.39 -35.46 14.48
CA ARG A 85 -15.14 -34.61 15.44
C ARG A 85 -16.22 -33.73 14.79
N LEU A 86 -16.16 -33.57 13.46
CA LEU A 86 -17.09 -32.76 12.68
C LEU A 86 -18.28 -33.60 12.20
N GLN A 87 -19.43 -32.95 11.98
CA GLN A 87 -20.70 -33.58 11.64
C GLN A 87 -21.35 -32.91 10.42
N PRO A 88 -22.10 -33.64 9.56
CA PRO A 88 -22.84 -33.03 8.47
C PRO A 88 -23.80 -31.94 8.96
N GLY A 89 -23.73 -30.76 8.35
CA GLY A 89 -24.42 -29.55 8.77
C GLY A 89 -23.56 -28.54 9.54
N ASP A 90 -22.41 -28.95 10.10
CA ASP A 90 -21.43 -28.02 10.71
C ASP A 90 -20.97 -26.98 9.68
N ARG A 91 -20.99 -25.69 10.06
CA ARG A 91 -20.31 -24.65 9.29
C ARG A 91 -18.86 -24.52 9.78
N VAL A 92 -17.91 -24.67 8.86
CA VAL A 92 -16.49 -24.71 9.17
C VAL A 92 -15.69 -23.72 8.34
N LEU A 93 -14.69 -23.10 8.96
CA LEU A 93 -13.55 -22.48 8.28
C LEU A 93 -12.52 -23.58 8.00
N VAL A 94 -12.14 -23.77 6.74
CA VAL A 94 -11.10 -24.73 6.32
C VAL A 94 -9.82 -23.95 5.99
N ILE A 95 -8.67 -24.43 6.46
CA ILE A 95 -7.38 -23.73 6.36
C ILE A 95 -6.44 -24.55 5.46
N SER A 96 -6.72 -24.48 4.16
CA SER A 96 -6.08 -25.20 3.04
C SER A 96 -4.62 -24.77 2.79
N THR A 97 -3.74 -25.03 3.74
CA THR A 97 -2.30 -24.74 3.63
C THR A 97 -1.49 -25.90 3.03
N ASP A 98 -1.99 -27.13 3.10
CA ASP A 98 -1.52 -28.24 2.24
C ASP A 98 -1.92 -27.94 0.80
N TYR A 99 -0.94 -27.52 0.01
CA TYR A 99 -1.11 -27.04 -1.35
C TYR A 99 -0.70 -28.07 -2.41
N ARG A 100 -0.31 -29.28 -1.98
CA ARG A 100 0.09 -30.38 -2.86
C ARG A 100 -1.06 -31.33 -3.13
N ASP A 101 -1.97 -31.48 -2.17
CA ASP A 101 -3.23 -32.17 -2.38
C ASP A 101 -4.32 -31.22 -2.92
N LEU A 102 -4.57 -31.28 -4.23
CA LEU A 102 -5.56 -30.41 -4.88
C LEU A 102 -7.01 -30.68 -4.44
N ARG A 103 -7.30 -31.82 -3.78
CA ARG A 103 -8.60 -32.09 -3.15
C ARG A 103 -8.91 -31.13 -2.00
N LYS A 104 -7.86 -30.54 -1.41
CA LYS A 104 -7.93 -29.65 -0.24
C LYS A 104 -7.91 -28.16 -0.61
N ALA A 105 -7.56 -27.81 -1.85
CA ALA A 105 -7.47 -26.43 -2.34
C ALA A 105 -8.83 -25.72 -2.32
N ALA A 106 -8.87 -24.41 -2.02
CA ALA A 106 -10.14 -23.72 -1.73
C ALA A 106 -10.97 -23.29 -2.96
N TYR A 107 -10.39 -23.23 -4.16
CA TYR A 107 -11.07 -22.75 -5.38
C TYR A 107 -11.90 -23.85 -6.08
N GLN A 108 -12.80 -24.49 -5.34
CA GLN A 108 -13.73 -25.51 -5.83
C GLN A 108 -15.01 -25.58 -4.98
N GLN A 109 -16.10 -26.13 -5.54
CA GLN A 109 -17.40 -26.19 -4.84
C GLN A 109 -17.41 -27.18 -3.67
N TYR A 110 -16.64 -28.26 -3.75
CA TYR A 110 -16.55 -29.29 -2.72
C TYR A 110 -15.09 -29.61 -2.42
N VAL A 111 -14.69 -29.44 -1.15
CA VAL A 111 -13.31 -29.58 -0.68
C VAL A 111 -13.22 -30.72 0.32
N ALA A 112 -12.27 -31.64 0.14
CA ALA A 112 -11.90 -32.59 1.19
C ALA A 112 -10.99 -31.89 2.20
N THR A 113 -11.18 -32.13 3.50
CA THR A 113 -10.26 -31.63 4.52
C THR A 113 -10.22 -32.55 5.73
N ALA A 114 -9.06 -32.63 6.37
CA ALA A 114 -8.94 -33.25 7.68
C ALA A 114 -9.53 -32.32 8.76
N ASP A 115 -10.12 -32.90 9.79
CA ASP A 115 -10.79 -32.17 10.87
C ASP A 115 -9.87 -31.43 11.85
N PHE A 116 -8.55 -31.69 11.74
CA PHE A 116 -7.49 -30.93 12.38
C PHE A 116 -7.01 -29.71 11.54
N ASN A 117 -7.53 -29.52 10.32
CA ASN A 117 -7.30 -28.32 9.50
C ASN A 117 -8.57 -27.48 9.28
N ALA A 118 -9.68 -27.85 9.93
CA ALA A 118 -10.96 -27.15 9.88
C ALA A 118 -11.41 -26.71 11.28
N VAL A 119 -12.12 -25.59 11.36
CA VAL A 119 -12.54 -24.87 12.58
C VAL A 119 -14.06 -24.71 12.53
N ARG A 120 -14.81 -25.35 13.44
CA ARG A 120 -16.26 -25.16 13.58
C ARG A 120 -16.53 -23.72 14.02
N LEU A 121 -17.17 -22.94 13.16
CA LEU A 121 -17.50 -21.55 13.49
C LEU A 121 -18.65 -21.48 14.50
N PRO A 122 -18.66 -20.47 15.40
CA PRO A 122 -19.83 -20.16 16.19
C PRO A 122 -21.00 -19.70 15.28
N PRO A 123 -22.24 -19.54 15.81
CA PRO A 123 -23.38 -19.11 15.02
C PRO A 123 -23.12 -17.79 14.25
N PRO A 124 -23.74 -17.57 13.07
CA PRO A 124 -23.47 -16.39 12.22
C PRO A 124 -23.63 -15.01 12.88
N ALA A 125 -24.39 -14.93 13.98
CA ALA A 125 -24.55 -13.72 14.80
C ALA A 125 -23.32 -13.40 15.69
N VAL A 126 -22.35 -14.31 15.80
CA VAL A 126 -21.07 -14.12 16.50
C VAL A 126 -19.93 -13.95 15.49
N VAL A 127 -19.86 -14.82 14.48
CA VAL A 127 -18.92 -14.72 13.37
C VAL A 127 -19.66 -15.01 12.06
N SER A 128 -19.84 -14.00 11.22
CA SER A 128 -20.48 -14.19 9.92
C SER A 128 -19.60 -15.05 8.99
N PRO A 129 -20.17 -15.77 8.00
CA PRO A 129 -19.38 -16.64 7.12
C PRO A 129 -18.27 -15.90 6.37
N ALA A 130 -18.55 -14.69 5.90
CA ALA A 130 -17.56 -13.83 5.25
C ALA A 130 -16.45 -13.39 6.21
N ALA A 131 -16.77 -13.04 7.47
CA ALA A 131 -15.76 -12.73 8.48
C ALA A 131 -14.91 -13.97 8.84
N GLY A 132 -15.53 -15.15 8.95
CA GLY A 132 -14.83 -16.42 9.16
C GLY A 132 -13.76 -16.69 8.08
N ALA A 133 -14.06 -16.39 6.81
CA ALA A 133 -13.15 -16.55 5.67
C ALA A 133 -11.94 -15.59 5.67
N THR A 134 -11.73 -14.78 6.71
CA THR A 134 -10.57 -13.88 6.86
C THR A 134 -9.53 -14.35 7.88
N LEU A 135 -9.83 -15.40 8.64
CA LEU A 135 -9.08 -15.80 9.84
C LEU A 135 -7.92 -16.77 9.59
N GLY A 136 -8.17 -17.84 8.82
CA GLY A 136 -7.43 -19.11 8.88
C GLY A 136 -5.92 -19.02 8.67
N VAL A 137 -5.48 -18.64 7.47
CA VAL A 137 -4.04 -18.60 7.12
C VAL A 137 -3.30 -17.58 7.99
N ALA A 138 -3.96 -16.45 8.28
CA ALA A 138 -3.42 -15.38 9.11
C ALA A 138 -3.28 -15.81 10.58
N PHE A 139 -4.22 -16.60 11.10
CA PHE A 139 -4.19 -17.17 12.44
C PHE A 139 -3.04 -18.18 12.57
N VAL A 140 -2.94 -19.15 11.66
CA VAL A 140 -1.85 -20.14 11.66
C VAL A 140 -0.48 -19.45 11.59
N ALA A 141 -0.33 -18.44 10.73
CA ALA A 141 0.90 -17.66 10.64
C ALA A 141 1.23 -16.91 11.95
N ALA A 142 0.25 -16.24 12.56
CA ALA A 142 0.42 -15.53 13.83
C ALA A 142 0.75 -16.48 14.99
N VAL A 143 -0.02 -17.56 15.15
CA VAL A 143 0.12 -18.53 16.25
C VAL A 143 1.46 -19.26 16.17
N LEU A 144 1.91 -19.69 14.99
CA LEU A 144 3.21 -20.37 14.87
C LEU A 144 4.39 -19.39 15.04
N SER A 145 4.25 -18.13 14.61
CA SER A 145 5.26 -17.09 14.88
C SER A 145 5.45 -16.84 16.37
N LEU A 146 4.36 -16.77 17.13
CA LEU A 146 4.40 -16.55 18.58
C LEU A 146 4.77 -17.84 19.34
N GLY A 147 4.06 -18.93 19.11
CA GLY A 147 4.17 -20.15 19.92
C GLY A 147 5.37 -21.03 19.63
N VAL A 148 5.87 -21.07 18.38
CA VAL A 148 7.07 -21.84 18.02
C VAL A 148 8.28 -20.93 17.97
N CYS A 149 8.31 -19.92 17.09
CA CYS A 149 9.50 -19.09 16.87
C CYS A 149 9.85 -18.19 18.07
N MET A 150 8.86 -17.67 18.80
CA MET A 150 9.08 -16.92 20.05
C MET A 150 8.86 -17.77 21.32
N GLY A 151 8.44 -19.03 21.19
CA GLY A 151 8.18 -19.94 22.31
C GLY A 151 7.08 -19.49 23.29
N VAL A 152 6.10 -18.69 22.86
CA VAL A 152 4.99 -18.23 23.73
C VAL A 152 4.16 -19.44 24.20
N ASP A 153 3.99 -19.57 25.51
CA ASP A 153 3.05 -20.52 26.11
C ASP A 153 1.64 -19.90 26.19
N PHE A 154 0.67 -20.50 25.50
CA PHE A 154 -0.73 -20.07 25.50
C PHE A 154 -1.60 -20.83 26.52
N SER A 155 -1.04 -21.70 27.37
CA SER A 155 -1.80 -22.48 28.38
C SER A 155 -2.63 -21.60 29.32
N SER A 156 -2.15 -20.39 29.63
CA SER A 156 -2.89 -19.39 30.43
C SER A 156 -4.06 -18.71 29.70
N VAL A 157 -4.17 -18.88 28.38
CA VAL A 157 -5.15 -18.22 27.50
C VAL A 157 -6.20 -19.24 27.04
N LEU A 158 -7.24 -19.44 27.86
CA LEU A 158 -8.39 -20.30 27.54
C LEU A 158 -7.98 -21.75 27.17
N ASP A 159 -7.12 -22.31 28.03
CA ASP A 159 -6.49 -23.62 27.88
C ASP A 159 -5.79 -23.79 26.52
N GLY A 160 -5.02 -22.78 26.11
CA GLY A 160 -4.29 -22.78 24.84
C GLY A 160 -3.07 -23.72 24.82
N PRO A 161 -2.44 -23.91 23.65
CA PRO A 161 -1.32 -24.85 23.51
C PRO A 161 0.05 -24.23 23.83
N ASP A 162 0.88 -24.93 24.61
CA ASP A 162 2.33 -24.77 24.53
C ASP A 162 2.85 -25.47 23.26
N LEU A 163 2.99 -24.69 22.18
CA LEU A 163 3.34 -25.23 20.86
C LEU A 163 4.80 -25.65 20.75
N LEU A 164 5.71 -25.00 21.47
CA LEU A 164 7.12 -25.39 21.48
C LEU A 164 7.30 -26.75 22.17
N SER A 165 6.65 -26.96 23.32
CA SER A 165 6.66 -28.27 24.00
C SER A 165 5.91 -29.34 23.19
N LEU A 166 4.76 -29.01 22.59
CA LEU A 166 4.01 -29.95 21.75
C LEU A 166 4.84 -30.42 20.56
N VAL A 167 5.42 -29.50 19.78
CA VAL A 167 6.24 -29.82 18.60
C VAL A 167 7.48 -30.61 18.97
N ARG A 168 8.12 -30.34 20.12
CA ARG A 168 9.26 -31.12 20.63
C ARG A 168 8.90 -32.50 21.18
N SER A 169 7.63 -32.77 21.48
CA SER A 169 7.16 -34.11 21.87
C SER A 169 6.94 -35.05 20.68
N ILE A 170 6.88 -34.49 19.46
CA ILE A 170 6.74 -35.25 18.21
C ILE A 170 8.07 -35.94 17.88
N PRO A 171 8.08 -37.22 17.45
CA PRO A 171 9.29 -37.88 16.94
C PRO A 171 9.98 -37.03 15.86
N PRO A 172 11.29 -36.74 15.98
CA PRO A 172 11.98 -35.82 15.07
C PRO A 172 11.89 -36.21 13.59
N ASP A 173 11.80 -37.51 13.29
CA ASP A 173 11.62 -38.07 11.96
C ASP A 173 10.24 -37.76 11.35
N ALA A 174 9.19 -37.66 12.17
CA ALA A 174 7.85 -37.25 11.78
C ALA A 174 7.68 -35.73 11.57
N LEU A 175 8.69 -34.92 11.92
CA LEU A 175 8.70 -33.48 11.60
C LEU A 175 9.29 -33.23 10.20
N PRO A 176 8.66 -32.42 9.32
CA PRO A 176 9.14 -32.16 7.97
C PRO A 176 10.58 -31.65 7.94
N ALA A 177 11.41 -32.21 7.06
CA ALA A 177 12.87 -32.05 7.13
C ALA A 177 13.36 -30.60 7.00
N ASP A 178 12.64 -29.77 6.23
CA ASP A 178 12.94 -28.35 5.98
C ASP A 178 12.60 -27.41 7.15
N ILE A 179 11.75 -27.84 8.10
CA ILE A 179 11.33 -27.03 9.26
C ILE A 179 11.80 -27.61 10.60
N ARG A 180 12.34 -28.85 10.59
CA ARG A 180 12.75 -29.61 11.78
C ARG A 180 13.73 -28.86 12.68
N ALA A 181 14.66 -28.11 12.11
CA ALA A 181 15.65 -27.32 12.86
C ALA A 181 15.03 -26.12 13.61
N GLU A 182 14.09 -25.40 12.99
CA GLU A 182 13.30 -24.35 13.64
C GLU A 182 12.48 -24.95 14.79
N CYS A 183 11.76 -26.03 14.50
CA CYS A 183 10.84 -26.70 15.42
C CYS A 183 11.51 -27.25 16.69
N LEU A 184 12.71 -27.82 16.58
CA LEU A 184 13.40 -28.43 17.72
C LEU A 184 14.39 -27.48 18.38
N SER A 185 15.08 -26.63 17.60
CA SER A 185 16.27 -25.89 18.04
C SER A 185 16.25 -24.39 17.74
N GLY A 186 15.18 -23.83 17.17
CA GLY A 186 15.12 -22.40 16.81
C GLY A 186 15.22 -21.43 18.00
N ILE A 187 14.73 -21.83 19.17
CA ILE A 187 14.75 -21.03 20.41
C ILE A 187 15.03 -21.91 21.64
N ARG A 188 15.88 -21.46 22.58
CA ARG A 188 16.19 -22.19 23.82
C ARG A 188 15.10 -21.96 24.88
N ASP A 189 14.94 -22.88 25.82
CA ASP A 189 13.87 -22.77 26.83
C ASP A 189 14.02 -21.55 27.76
N GLY A 190 15.25 -21.16 28.08
CA GLY A 190 15.55 -19.90 28.78
C GLY A 190 15.36 -18.63 27.95
N GLU A 191 15.06 -18.75 26.65
CA GLU A 191 14.90 -17.64 25.70
C GLU A 191 13.45 -17.43 25.26
N ARG A 192 12.51 -18.28 25.70
CA ARG A 192 11.08 -18.15 25.43
C ARG A 192 10.56 -16.75 25.83
N ALA A 193 9.57 -16.26 25.09
CA ALA A 193 8.85 -15.03 25.41
C ALA A 193 7.92 -15.24 26.62
N VAL A 194 7.95 -14.30 27.57
CA VAL A 194 7.11 -14.33 28.79
C VAL A 194 6.32 -13.03 28.95
N ALA A 195 5.22 -13.07 29.71
CA ALA A 195 4.36 -11.92 29.94
C ALA A 195 5.17 -10.68 30.40
N GLY A 196 4.98 -9.56 29.69
CA GLY A 196 5.72 -8.33 29.88
C GLY A 196 6.92 -8.09 28.94
N ASP A 197 7.40 -9.11 28.21
CA ASP A 197 8.36 -8.95 27.09
C ASP A 197 7.79 -8.07 25.97
N TRP A 198 8.68 -7.46 25.19
CA TRP A 198 8.33 -6.65 24.02
C TRP A 198 8.53 -7.40 22.70
N VAL A 199 7.53 -7.32 21.83
CA VAL A 199 7.60 -7.71 20.41
C VAL A 199 7.36 -6.50 19.50
N ALA A 200 8.19 -6.35 18.46
CA ALA A 200 8.02 -5.32 17.43
C ALA A 200 7.50 -5.92 16.12
N ILE A 201 6.25 -5.61 15.76
CA ILE A 201 5.56 -6.15 14.59
C ILE A 201 5.56 -5.10 13.46
N TRP A 202 6.22 -5.40 12.34
CA TRP A 202 6.22 -4.53 11.15
C TRP A 202 5.22 -5.01 10.09
N GLY A 203 4.58 -4.05 9.44
CA GLY A 203 3.44 -4.32 8.55
C GLY A 203 2.12 -4.40 9.31
N GLY A 204 1.95 -3.58 10.35
CA GLY A 204 0.85 -3.61 11.34
C GLY A 204 -0.59 -3.52 10.82
N SER A 205 -0.78 -3.38 9.51
CA SER A 205 -2.07 -3.41 8.82
C SER A 205 -2.33 -4.72 8.07
N SER A 206 -1.41 -5.69 8.10
CA SER A 206 -1.62 -7.05 7.57
C SER A 206 -2.53 -7.86 8.50
N THR A 207 -3.16 -8.91 7.98
CA THR A 207 -4.03 -9.78 8.80
C THR A 207 -3.26 -10.65 9.78
N SER A 208 -2.06 -11.12 9.39
CA SER A 208 -1.18 -11.85 10.31
C SER A 208 -0.68 -10.94 11.44
N ALA A 209 -0.36 -9.67 11.15
CA ALA A 209 -0.03 -8.69 12.20
C ALA A 209 -1.23 -8.39 13.10
N ASN A 210 -2.43 -8.21 12.54
CA ASN A 210 -3.67 -8.03 13.31
C ASN A 210 -3.87 -9.18 14.32
N LEU A 211 -3.85 -10.43 13.87
CA LEU A 211 -4.05 -11.58 14.76
C LEU A 211 -2.87 -11.77 15.74
N ALA A 212 -1.63 -11.50 15.32
CA ALA A 212 -0.47 -11.52 16.21
C ALA A 212 -0.57 -10.46 17.32
N VAL A 213 -1.11 -9.25 17.06
CA VAL A 213 -1.39 -8.24 18.09
C VAL A 213 -2.40 -8.78 19.12
N GLN A 214 -3.49 -9.38 18.66
CA GLN A 214 -4.52 -9.93 19.56
C GLN A 214 -3.94 -11.03 20.46
N LEU A 215 -3.27 -12.02 19.86
CA LEU A 215 -2.73 -13.19 20.56
C LEU A 215 -1.57 -12.82 21.50
N ALA A 216 -0.67 -11.93 21.08
CA ALA A 216 0.43 -11.45 21.93
C ALA A 216 -0.09 -10.72 23.18
N ARG A 217 -1.13 -9.88 23.03
CA ARG A 217 -1.75 -9.17 24.16
C ARG A 217 -2.50 -10.12 25.11
N LEU A 218 -3.16 -11.16 24.59
CA LEU A 218 -3.77 -12.21 25.42
C LEU A 218 -2.72 -12.96 26.24
N ALA A 219 -1.55 -13.25 25.68
CA ALA A 219 -0.40 -13.83 26.39
C ALA A 219 0.37 -12.82 27.28
N GLY A 220 -0.15 -11.60 27.47
CA GLY A 220 0.45 -10.57 28.32
C GLY A 220 1.73 -9.92 27.77
N LEU A 221 2.07 -10.13 26.50
CA LEU A 221 3.18 -9.44 25.84
C LEU A 221 2.83 -7.98 25.53
N LYS A 222 3.86 -7.13 25.45
CA LYS A 222 3.75 -5.73 25.03
C LYS A 222 4.10 -5.61 23.55
N VAL A 223 3.30 -4.86 22.81
CA VAL A 223 3.39 -4.82 21.35
C VAL A 223 3.77 -3.42 20.88
N VAL A 224 4.87 -3.35 20.13
CA VAL A 224 5.16 -2.24 19.23
C VAL A 224 4.62 -2.60 17.86
N THR A 225 3.85 -1.71 17.23
CA THR A 225 3.34 -1.91 15.87
C THR A 225 3.85 -0.82 14.95
N VAL A 226 4.56 -1.23 13.89
CA VAL A 226 5.10 -0.34 12.85
C VAL A 226 4.22 -0.42 11.62
N VAL A 227 3.64 0.72 11.23
CA VAL A 227 2.60 0.81 10.19
C VAL A 227 2.59 2.21 9.59
N ASP A 228 2.07 2.34 8.36
CA ASP A 228 1.75 3.64 7.76
C ASP A 228 0.72 4.37 8.64
N LYS A 229 1.16 5.38 9.40
CA LYS A 229 0.27 6.12 10.31
C LYS A 229 -0.75 6.99 9.57
N LEU A 230 -0.43 7.45 8.37
CA LEU A 230 -1.33 8.28 7.57
C LEU A 230 -2.54 7.48 7.07
N ARG A 231 -2.34 6.20 6.71
CA ARG A 231 -3.39 5.29 6.24
C ARG A 231 -4.11 4.55 7.37
N HIS A 232 -3.38 4.06 8.38
CA HIS A 232 -3.93 3.11 9.36
C HIS A 232 -3.80 3.57 10.82
N GLY A 233 -3.04 4.63 11.09
CA GLY A 233 -2.68 5.04 12.46
C GLY A 233 -3.90 5.38 13.33
N LEU A 234 -4.82 6.21 12.82
CA LEU A 234 -6.04 6.60 13.55
C LEU A 234 -6.99 5.42 13.81
N ARG A 235 -7.09 4.48 12.86
CA ARG A 235 -7.90 3.27 13.02
C ARG A 235 -7.33 2.40 14.15
N LEU A 236 -6.03 2.14 14.11
CA LEU A 236 -5.35 1.27 15.09
C LEU A 236 -5.22 1.93 16.47
N SER A 237 -4.99 3.24 16.57
CA SER A 237 -4.92 3.94 17.87
C SER A 237 -6.24 3.92 18.64
N ASN A 238 -7.36 3.85 17.91
CA ASN A 238 -8.71 3.92 18.46
C ASN A 238 -9.39 2.54 18.54
N HIS A 239 -8.78 1.50 17.99
CA HIS A 239 -9.33 0.15 18.01
C HIS A 239 -9.27 -0.44 19.42
N THR A 240 -10.38 -0.97 19.93
CA THR A 240 -10.45 -1.57 21.26
C THR A 240 -9.46 -2.74 21.43
N VAL A 241 -9.48 -3.69 20.49
CA VAL A 241 -8.61 -4.88 20.49
C VAL A 241 -7.21 -4.64 19.91
N LEU A 242 -7.09 -3.94 18.77
CA LEU A 242 -5.85 -3.85 17.98
C LEU A 242 -4.91 -2.68 18.35
N ARG A 243 -5.23 -1.93 19.41
CA ARG A 243 -4.38 -0.83 19.87
C ARG A 243 -3.07 -1.38 20.48
N PRO A 244 -1.90 -1.03 19.92
CA PRO A 244 -0.61 -1.43 20.49
C PRO A 244 -0.24 -0.54 21.67
N ASP A 245 0.74 -0.99 22.47
CA ASP A 245 1.32 -0.22 23.56
C ASP A 245 2.24 0.90 23.02
N LEU A 246 2.84 0.69 21.84
CA LEU A 246 3.57 1.71 21.09
C LEU A 246 3.25 1.62 19.59
N LEU A 247 2.71 2.71 19.02
CA LEU A 247 2.44 2.83 17.59
C LEU A 247 3.53 3.65 16.90
N VAL A 248 4.24 3.06 15.93
CA VAL A 248 5.37 3.65 15.20
C VAL A 248 4.99 3.83 13.72
N ASP A 249 5.47 4.91 13.09
CA ASP A 249 5.22 5.17 11.68
C ASP A 249 6.23 4.42 10.81
N SER A 250 5.78 3.70 9.79
CA SER A 250 6.68 3.02 8.83
C SER A 250 7.17 3.95 7.70
N HIS A 251 6.71 5.20 7.65
CA HIS A 251 7.02 6.10 6.53
C HIS A 251 8.51 6.48 6.43
N ASP A 252 9.19 6.58 7.56
CA ASP A 252 10.64 6.81 7.67
C ASP A 252 11.24 5.63 8.47
N PRO A 253 11.81 4.61 7.78
CA PRO A 253 12.27 3.40 8.45
C PRO A 253 13.43 3.63 9.43
N SER A 254 14.30 4.61 9.17
CA SER A 254 15.41 4.96 10.08
C SER A 254 14.86 5.57 11.37
N ARG A 255 13.96 6.56 11.25
CA ARG A 255 13.28 7.14 12.42
C ARG A 255 12.39 6.14 13.14
N ALA A 256 11.78 5.18 12.44
CA ALA A 256 11.05 4.08 13.06
C ALA A 256 11.97 3.24 13.96
N VAL A 257 13.14 2.86 13.44
CA VAL A 257 14.19 2.16 14.20
C VAL A 257 14.65 2.97 15.41
N ASP A 258 14.86 4.27 15.27
CA ASP A 258 15.27 5.13 16.40
C ASP A 258 14.19 5.28 17.47
N ILE A 259 12.91 5.41 17.08
CA ILE A 259 11.78 5.44 18.01
C ILE A 259 11.68 4.11 18.78
N ILE A 260 11.80 2.98 18.07
CA ILE A 260 11.78 1.64 18.71
C ILE A 260 12.96 1.51 19.67
N ARG A 261 14.18 1.86 19.24
CA ARG A 261 15.39 1.81 20.08
C ARG A 261 15.29 2.69 21.32
N ALA A 262 14.82 3.93 21.18
CA ALA A 262 14.71 4.89 22.28
C ALA A 262 13.68 4.49 23.34
N ASN A 263 12.57 3.84 22.94
CA ASN A 263 11.50 3.45 23.88
C ASN A 263 11.68 2.04 24.44
N VAL A 264 12.14 1.07 23.64
CA VAL A 264 12.17 -0.35 24.01
C VAL A 264 13.48 -1.08 23.66
N GLY A 265 14.45 -0.47 22.96
CA GLY A 265 15.62 -1.18 22.41
C GLY A 265 16.48 -1.95 23.42
N LYS A 266 16.49 -1.51 24.69
CA LYS A 266 17.16 -2.22 25.81
C LYS A 266 16.47 -3.52 26.21
N THR A 267 15.16 -3.65 25.98
CA THR A 267 14.31 -4.79 26.39
C THR A 267 13.65 -5.51 25.22
N LEU A 268 13.81 -5.00 23.99
CA LEU A 268 13.29 -5.61 22.78
C LEU A 268 14.10 -6.86 22.42
N ARG A 269 13.48 -8.01 22.64
CA ARG A 269 14.00 -9.35 22.29
C ARG A 269 13.41 -9.88 20.98
N PHE A 270 12.15 -9.58 20.67
CA PHE A 270 11.42 -10.20 19.56
C PHE A 270 10.99 -9.20 18.50
N ALA A 271 11.07 -9.58 17.24
CA ALA A 271 10.56 -8.80 16.11
C ALA A 271 9.91 -9.71 15.05
N LEU A 272 8.77 -9.29 14.50
CA LEU A 272 7.99 -10.04 13.51
C LEU A 272 7.74 -9.16 12.27
N ASP A 273 8.28 -9.56 11.13
CA ASP A 273 7.98 -8.93 9.83
C ASP A 273 6.83 -9.64 9.11
N THR A 274 5.86 -8.86 8.64
CA THR A 274 4.71 -9.33 7.82
C THR A 274 4.59 -8.60 6.47
N SER A 275 5.69 -8.01 6.00
CA SER A 275 5.74 -7.03 4.92
C SER A 275 6.76 -7.38 3.83
N GLY A 276 8.02 -7.64 4.17
CA GLY A 276 9.09 -7.95 3.23
C GLY A 276 10.50 -7.82 3.80
N ARG A 277 11.51 -8.14 2.97
CA ARG A 277 12.93 -8.16 3.35
C ARG A 277 13.41 -6.84 3.97
N ASP A 278 13.06 -5.71 3.38
CA ASP A 278 13.67 -4.42 3.76
C ASP A 278 13.12 -3.89 5.09
N SER A 279 11.87 -4.25 5.43
CA SER A 279 11.30 -4.04 6.76
C SER A 279 11.83 -5.05 7.78
N ALA A 280 12.12 -6.29 7.39
CA ALA A 280 12.85 -7.23 8.25
C ALA A 280 14.29 -6.74 8.55
N THR A 281 15.00 -6.18 7.56
CA THR A 281 16.30 -5.50 7.75
C THR A 281 16.18 -4.26 8.63
N SER A 282 15.04 -3.55 8.59
CA SER A 282 14.78 -2.43 9.50
C SER A 282 14.54 -2.92 10.94
N LEU A 283 13.75 -3.98 11.14
CA LEU A 283 13.60 -4.63 12.44
C LEU A 283 14.93 -5.19 12.97
N LEU A 284 15.80 -5.75 12.11
CA LEU A 284 17.14 -6.18 12.50
C LEU A 284 17.96 -5.03 13.10
N ARG A 285 17.92 -3.84 12.47
CA ARG A 285 18.56 -2.63 13.01
C ARG A 285 17.95 -2.23 14.35
N ALA A 286 16.63 -2.36 14.54
CA ALA A 286 15.98 -2.09 15.83
C ALA A 286 16.39 -3.08 16.94
N LEU A 287 16.66 -4.35 16.61
CA LEU A 287 17.19 -5.36 17.54
C LEU A 287 18.68 -5.12 17.86
N ALA A 288 19.49 -4.79 16.85
CA ALA A 288 20.94 -4.66 16.97
C ALA A 288 21.38 -3.59 17.99
N PRO A 289 22.49 -3.80 18.73
CA PRO A 289 23.04 -2.84 19.69
C PRO A 289 23.25 -1.43 19.12
N GLN A 290 23.31 -0.43 20.02
CA GLN A 290 23.89 0.87 19.64
C GLN A 290 25.41 0.76 19.52
N ASP A 291 25.95 1.59 18.62
CA ASP A 291 27.32 1.67 18.15
C ASP A 291 28.42 1.42 19.21
N PRO A 292 29.38 0.49 18.98
CA PRO A 292 30.52 0.25 19.87
C PRO A 292 31.50 1.44 20.01
N SER A 293 31.36 2.52 19.22
CA SER A 293 32.15 3.75 19.38
C SER A 293 31.89 4.49 20.70
N ARG A 294 30.75 4.22 21.36
CA ARG A 294 30.34 4.91 22.59
C ARG A 294 31.08 4.33 23.80
N PRO A 295 31.76 5.15 24.62
CA PRO A 295 32.48 4.64 25.80
C PRO A 295 31.50 3.94 26.75
N PRO A 296 31.93 2.84 27.41
CA PRO A 296 31.05 2.06 28.27
C PRO A 296 30.51 2.93 29.40
N SER A 297 29.19 2.88 29.58
CA SER A 297 28.58 3.35 30.83
C SER A 297 29.09 2.49 31.99
N PRO A 298 29.10 3.01 33.24
CA PRO A 298 29.51 2.21 34.40
C PRO A 298 28.75 0.88 34.43
N PRO A 299 29.43 -0.25 34.72
CA PRO A 299 28.81 -1.56 34.64
C PRO A 299 27.66 -1.67 35.64
N ASP A 300 26.45 -1.91 35.12
CA ASP A 300 25.34 -2.39 35.94
C ASP A 300 25.77 -3.68 36.66
N THR A 301 25.35 -3.85 37.91
CA THR A 301 25.74 -4.99 38.76
C THR A 301 25.50 -6.32 38.05
N PRO A 302 26.47 -7.25 38.01
CA PRO A 302 26.40 -8.43 37.18
C PRO A 302 25.24 -9.34 37.62
N ARG A 303 24.21 -9.42 36.77
CA ARG A 303 23.23 -10.50 36.83
C ARG A 303 23.82 -11.69 36.09
N ASN A 304 23.83 -12.85 36.74
CA ASN A 304 24.14 -14.13 36.10
C ASN A 304 22.99 -14.50 35.16
N ALA A 305 23.00 -13.93 33.96
CA ALA A 305 22.13 -14.28 32.85
C ALA A 305 23.02 -14.50 31.62
N ASP A 306 22.84 -15.65 30.97
CA ASP A 306 23.38 -15.94 29.65
C ASP A 306 22.90 -14.84 28.69
N PRO A 307 23.71 -14.35 27.72
CA PRO A 307 23.27 -13.31 26.79
C PRO A 307 22.10 -13.83 25.96
N SER A 308 20.88 -13.40 26.28
CA SER A 308 19.67 -13.80 25.60
C SER A 308 19.72 -13.37 24.14
N LEU A 309 19.56 -14.32 23.21
CA LEU A 309 19.43 -14.01 21.79
C LEU A 309 18.23 -13.08 21.57
N LYS A 310 18.34 -12.29 20.50
CA LYS A 310 17.23 -11.55 19.92
C LYS A 310 16.71 -12.31 18.71
N HIS A 311 15.41 -12.29 18.47
CA HIS A 311 14.74 -13.17 17.53
C HIS A 311 14.01 -12.33 16.47
N LEU A 312 14.38 -12.52 15.21
CA LEU A 312 13.74 -11.91 14.04
C LEU A 312 12.96 -12.96 13.25
N ILE A 313 11.63 -12.88 13.29
CA ILE A 313 10.71 -13.76 12.61
C ILE A 313 10.30 -13.10 11.29
N GLY A 314 10.57 -13.74 10.15
CA GLY A 314 10.19 -13.23 8.83
C GLY A 314 9.10 -14.07 8.18
N LEU A 315 7.87 -13.55 8.09
CA LEU A 315 6.76 -14.26 7.43
C LEU A 315 6.84 -14.18 5.89
N THR A 316 7.31 -13.05 5.37
CA THR A 316 7.37 -12.72 3.93
C THR A 316 8.78 -12.58 3.39
N GLY A 317 9.80 -12.74 4.24
CA GLY A 317 11.21 -12.68 3.88
C GLY A 317 12.09 -12.27 5.06
N LEU A 318 13.35 -12.67 4.99
CA LEU A 318 14.43 -12.29 5.88
C LEU A 318 15.52 -11.54 5.08
N PRO A 319 16.46 -10.86 5.76
CA PRO A 319 17.70 -10.36 5.15
C PRO A 319 18.44 -11.46 4.36
N LYS A 320 19.27 -11.08 3.37
CA LYS A 320 20.05 -12.05 2.58
C LYS A 320 21.30 -12.51 3.32
N GLU A 321 21.81 -11.62 4.17
CA GLU A 321 22.98 -11.75 4.99
C GLU A 321 22.71 -12.71 6.15
N ALA A 322 23.70 -13.50 6.56
CA ALA A 322 23.58 -14.35 7.74
C ALA A 322 23.21 -13.53 8.99
N ALA A 323 22.51 -14.15 9.94
CA ALA A 323 22.13 -13.49 11.18
C ALA A 323 23.38 -13.02 11.95
N PRO A 324 23.45 -11.75 12.40
CA PRO A 324 24.59 -11.24 13.14
C PRO A 324 24.64 -11.83 14.55
N GLU A 325 25.82 -11.80 15.17
CA GLU A 325 26.03 -12.28 16.54
C GLU A 325 25.03 -11.63 17.52
N GLY A 326 24.41 -12.46 18.37
CA GLY A 326 23.33 -12.05 19.27
C GLY A 326 21.92 -12.05 18.65
N VAL A 327 21.76 -12.40 17.37
CA VAL A 327 20.45 -12.48 16.70
C VAL A 327 20.23 -13.85 16.05
N ALA A 328 19.05 -14.44 16.26
CA ALA A 328 18.51 -15.58 15.54
C ALA A 328 17.48 -15.13 14.48
N TYR A 329 17.48 -15.77 13.31
CA TYR A 329 16.46 -15.61 12.28
C TYR A 329 15.53 -16.81 12.27
N HIS A 330 14.23 -16.55 12.14
CA HIS A 330 13.20 -17.58 12.14
C HIS A 330 12.35 -17.52 10.88
N THR A 331 12.09 -18.70 10.29
CA THR A 331 11.14 -18.86 9.19
C THR A 331 9.94 -19.62 9.73
N VAL A 332 8.75 -19.02 9.67
CA VAL A 332 7.55 -19.55 10.32
C VAL A 332 7.23 -20.96 9.78
N PRO A 333 7.20 -22.01 10.62
CA PRO A 333 7.17 -23.40 10.16
C PRO A 333 5.76 -23.87 9.77
N ILE A 334 5.05 -23.12 8.92
CA ILE A 334 3.61 -23.27 8.57
C ILE A 334 3.17 -24.73 8.34
N LYS A 335 4.04 -25.52 7.71
CA LYS A 335 3.85 -26.96 7.46
C LYS A 335 3.44 -27.78 8.69
N VAL A 336 3.90 -27.47 9.92
CA VAL A 336 3.49 -28.26 11.10
C VAL A 336 1.97 -28.28 11.30
N PHE A 337 1.25 -27.24 10.84
CA PHE A 337 -0.20 -27.19 10.97
C PHE A 337 -0.93 -28.24 10.11
N HIS A 338 -0.40 -28.61 8.94
CA HIS A 338 -1.04 -29.58 8.03
C HIS A 338 -0.30 -30.93 7.90
N GLU A 339 1.01 -30.98 8.16
CA GLU A 339 1.80 -32.22 8.17
C GLU A 339 1.84 -32.90 9.56
N VAL A 340 1.47 -32.21 10.66
CA VAL A 340 1.46 -32.76 12.03
C VAL A 340 0.05 -32.65 12.67
N PRO A 341 -0.77 -33.72 12.66
CA PRO A 341 -2.17 -33.67 13.09
C PRO A 341 -2.40 -33.11 14.50
N ALA A 342 -1.54 -33.46 15.47
CA ALA A 342 -1.66 -32.98 16.84
C ALA A 342 -1.49 -31.45 16.97
N VAL A 343 -0.67 -30.84 16.11
CA VAL A 343 -0.45 -29.37 16.10
C VAL A 343 -1.61 -28.68 15.40
N GLY A 344 -2.09 -29.21 14.27
CA GLY A 344 -3.30 -28.73 13.61
C GLY A 344 -4.51 -28.75 14.55
N GLU A 345 -4.73 -29.89 15.21
CA GLU A 345 -5.86 -30.13 16.13
C GLU A 345 -5.84 -29.17 17.33
N ALA A 346 -4.67 -28.98 17.96
CA ALA A 346 -4.49 -28.01 19.03
C ALA A 346 -4.80 -26.57 18.58
N LEU A 347 -4.37 -26.18 17.37
CA LEU A 347 -4.64 -24.85 16.80
C LEU A 347 -6.13 -24.64 16.50
N VAL A 348 -6.79 -25.58 15.81
CA VAL A 348 -8.20 -25.40 15.41
C VAL A 348 -9.14 -25.44 16.60
N LEU A 349 -8.96 -26.38 17.54
CA LEU A 349 -9.79 -26.47 18.74
C LEU A 349 -9.63 -25.25 19.65
N TRP A 350 -8.44 -24.66 19.71
CA TRP A 350 -8.23 -23.43 20.46
C TRP A 350 -8.86 -22.21 19.76
N LEU A 351 -8.82 -22.10 18.43
CA LEU A 351 -9.54 -21.05 17.72
C LEU A 351 -11.06 -21.16 17.91
N GLU A 352 -11.64 -22.36 17.94
CA GLU A 352 -13.06 -22.56 18.27
C GLU A 352 -13.41 -21.95 19.63
N ARG A 353 -12.58 -22.19 20.66
CA ARG A 353 -12.75 -21.60 21.99
C ARG A 353 -12.58 -20.07 21.97
N LEU A 354 -11.54 -19.56 21.32
CA LEU A 354 -11.25 -18.11 21.23
C LEU A 354 -12.37 -17.32 20.53
N LEU A 355 -12.95 -17.87 19.46
CA LEU A 355 -14.08 -17.26 18.74
C LEU A 355 -15.38 -17.35 19.57
N ALA A 356 -15.65 -18.50 20.19
CA ALA A 356 -16.84 -18.66 21.05
C ALA A 356 -16.80 -17.74 22.29
N ALA A 357 -15.60 -17.46 22.83
CA ALA A 357 -15.40 -16.53 23.94
C ALA A 357 -15.26 -15.05 23.50
N GLY A 358 -15.25 -14.76 22.20
CA GLY A 358 -15.05 -13.40 21.67
C GLY A 358 -13.67 -12.79 21.95
N LEU A 359 -12.67 -13.60 22.32
CA LEU A 359 -11.30 -13.15 22.65
C LEU A 359 -10.47 -12.85 21.40
N VAL A 360 -10.80 -13.46 20.26
CA VAL A 360 -10.23 -13.13 18.95
C VAL A 360 -11.33 -12.65 18.02
N SER A 361 -11.07 -11.52 17.37
CA SER A 361 -11.91 -10.88 16.37
C SER A 361 -11.36 -11.10 14.96
N ALA A 362 -12.26 -11.37 14.01
CA ALA A 362 -11.91 -11.55 12.60
C ALA A 362 -11.42 -10.24 11.95
N PRO A 363 -10.42 -10.29 11.06
CA PRO A 363 -10.04 -9.14 10.24
C PRO A 363 -11.20 -8.51 9.44
N GLU A 364 -11.13 -7.19 9.28
CA GLU A 364 -12.13 -6.38 8.56
C GLU A 364 -12.28 -6.83 7.09
N VAL A 365 -13.52 -7.14 6.67
CA VAL A 365 -13.85 -7.45 5.27
C VAL A 365 -14.02 -6.14 4.52
N LEU A 366 -13.16 -5.88 3.53
CA LEU A 366 -13.15 -4.66 2.72
C LEU A 366 -13.92 -4.79 1.40
N GLY A 367 -14.29 -6.02 1.02
CA GLY A 367 -15.12 -6.30 -0.14
C GLY A 367 -15.48 -7.78 -0.25
N VAL A 368 -16.64 -8.03 -0.85
CA VAL A 368 -17.13 -9.37 -1.20
C VAL A 368 -17.43 -9.37 -2.70
N GLU A 369 -16.76 -10.24 -3.45
CA GLU A 369 -17.09 -10.55 -4.84
C GLU A 369 -18.05 -11.75 -4.89
N SER A 370 -18.71 -11.98 -6.03
CA SER A 370 -19.60 -13.13 -6.23
C SER A 370 -19.11 -14.07 -7.35
N GLY A 371 -19.31 -15.38 -7.14
CA GLY A 371 -19.02 -16.44 -8.10
C GLY A 371 -17.53 -16.73 -8.31
N PHE A 372 -17.22 -17.79 -9.06
CA PHE A 372 -15.85 -18.18 -9.39
C PHE A 372 -15.09 -17.08 -10.16
N GLU A 373 -15.75 -16.37 -11.06
CA GLU A 373 -15.20 -15.19 -11.75
C GLU A 373 -14.76 -14.07 -10.79
N GLY A 374 -15.43 -13.96 -9.63
CA GLY A 374 -15.12 -12.99 -8.58
C GLY A 374 -13.74 -13.20 -7.94
N ILE A 375 -13.17 -14.39 -8.06
CA ILE A 375 -11.82 -14.69 -7.55
C ILE A 375 -10.79 -13.84 -8.30
N ASN A 376 -10.74 -13.90 -9.63
CA ASN A 376 -9.79 -13.07 -10.41
C ASN A 376 -10.01 -11.58 -10.14
N ARG A 377 -11.26 -11.10 -10.13
CA ARG A 377 -11.55 -9.68 -9.82
C ARG A 377 -11.02 -9.26 -8.46
N GLY A 378 -11.22 -10.08 -7.42
CA GLY A 378 -10.69 -9.82 -6.09
C GLY A 378 -9.16 -9.89 -6.02
N LEU A 379 -8.53 -10.84 -6.71
CA LEU A 379 -7.07 -10.96 -6.81
C LEU A 379 -6.44 -9.77 -7.55
N ASP A 380 -7.04 -9.28 -8.63
CA ASP A 380 -6.58 -8.12 -9.37
C ASP A 380 -6.63 -6.83 -8.53
N ARG A 381 -7.69 -6.66 -7.74
CA ARG A 381 -7.84 -5.55 -6.78
C ARG A 381 -6.78 -5.64 -5.66
N MET A 382 -6.41 -6.85 -5.25
CA MET A 382 -5.29 -7.08 -4.33
C MET A 382 -3.92 -6.81 -4.97
N ARG A 383 -3.70 -7.19 -6.24
CA ARG A 383 -2.47 -6.90 -7.01
C ARG A 383 -2.25 -5.40 -7.19
N ARG A 384 -3.29 -4.65 -7.58
CA ARG A 384 -3.28 -3.17 -7.63
C ARG A 384 -3.20 -2.51 -6.25
N GLY A 385 -3.26 -3.29 -5.17
CA GLY A 385 -3.16 -2.80 -3.80
C GLY A 385 -4.32 -1.87 -3.41
N GLU A 386 -5.53 -2.07 -3.93
CA GLU A 386 -6.74 -1.39 -3.44
C GLU A 386 -7.09 -1.83 -2.01
N ILE A 387 -6.74 -3.09 -1.68
CA ILE A 387 -7.13 -3.78 -0.46
C ILE A 387 -6.01 -3.63 0.59
N ARG A 388 -6.21 -2.78 1.59
CA ARG A 388 -5.22 -2.48 2.65
C ARG A 388 -5.87 -2.36 4.03
N GLY A 389 -5.36 -3.09 5.02
CA GLY A 389 -5.88 -3.04 6.40
C GLY A 389 -6.92 -4.12 6.74
N GLY A 390 -7.36 -4.91 5.76
CA GLY A 390 -8.40 -5.92 5.84
C GLY A 390 -8.35 -6.88 4.65
N ARG A 391 -9.42 -7.62 4.36
CA ARG A 391 -9.45 -8.73 3.39
C ARG A 391 -10.52 -8.61 2.31
N MET A 392 -10.26 -9.29 1.19
CA MET A 392 -11.29 -9.66 0.21
C MET A 392 -11.80 -11.07 0.49
N VAL A 393 -13.10 -11.25 0.24
CA VAL A 393 -13.82 -12.52 0.29
C VAL A 393 -14.55 -12.71 -1.04
N VAL A 394 -14.82 -13.94 -1.42
CA VAL A 394 -15.73 -14.27 -2.54
C VAL A 394 -16.87 -15.12 -2.00
N SER A 395 -18.12 -14.84 -2.34
CA SER A 395 -19.26 -15.69 -2.01
C SER A 395 -19.63 -16.57 -3.20
N LEU A 396 -19.85 -17.86 -2.93
CA LEU A 396 -20.33 -18.85 -3.91
C LEU A 396 -21.79 -19.28 -3.65
N ALA A 397 -22.44 -18.71 -2.63
CA ALA A 397 -23.86 -18.92 -2.40
C ALA A 397 -24.70 -18.22 -3.49
N SER A 398 -25.72 -18.91 -4.00
CA SER A 398 -26.74 -18.32 -4.88
C SER A 398 -27.62 -17.31 -4.14
N ASP A 399 -28.13 -16.29 -4.83
CA ASP A 399 -28.87 -15.13 -4.29
C ASP A 399 -30.23 -15.40 -3.60
N ALA A 400 -30.50 -16.63 -3.16
CA ALA A 400 -31.75 -17.03 -2.52
C ALA A 400 -31.92 -16.52 -1.06
N GLU A 401 -30.84 -16.10 -0.38
CA GLU A 401 -30.86 -15.68 1.04
C GLU A 401 -30.40 -14.22 1.29
N THR A 402 -30.19 -13.39 0.26
CA THR A 402 -29.68 -12.00 0.40
C THR A 402 -30.72 -10.98 0.91
N GLY A 403 -31.70 -11.42 1.70
CA GLY A 403 -32.74 -10.62 2.34
C GLY A 403 -32.31 -9.86 3.60
N PHE A 404 -31.07 -9.35 3.66
CA PHE A 404 -30.53 -8.67 4.86
C PHE A 404 -30.52 -7.14 4.72
N ALA A 405 -31.20 -6.48 5.66
CA ALA A 405 -31.14 -5.03 5.82
C ALA A 405 -29.78 -4.58 6.39
N ARG A 406 -29.39 -3.33 6.10
CA ARG A 406 -28.24 -2.68 6.74
C ARG A 406 -28.42 -2.61 8.27
N GLU A 407 -27.48 -3.18 9.02
CA GLU A 407 -27.39 -2.91 10.47
C GLU A 407 -26.92 -1.46 10.74
N PRO A 408 -27.58 -0.72 11.65
CA PRO A 408 -27.29 0.69 11.89
C PRO A 408 -26.31 0.92 13.05
N SER A 409 -25.05 0.47 12.94
CA SER A 409 -24.02 0.72 13.97
C SER A 409 -22.59 0.95 13.46
N ALA A 410 -22.44 1.74 12.39
CA ALA A 410 -21.14 2.33 12.01
C ALA A 410 -21.34 3.76 11.45
N PRO A 411 -20.42 4.71 11.75
CA PRO A 411 -20.40 5.99 11.03
C PRO A 411 -20.04 5.75 9.55
N PRO A 412 -20.63 6.50 8.60
CA PRO A 412 -20.54 6.16 7.19
C PRO A 412 -19.11 6.27 6.64
N ALA A 413 -18.64 5.20 6.00
CA ALA A 413 -17.44 5.24 5.17
C ALA A 413 -17.68 6.15 3.96
N LEU A 414 -16.84 7.17 3.80
CA LEU A 414 -16.83 8.04 2.62
C LEU A 414 -16.18 7.29 1.45
N VAL A 415 -17.01 6.56 0.70
CA VAL A 415 -16.64 5.98 -0.60
C VAL A 415 -17.03 6.97 -1.69
N ASP A 416 -16.08 7.84 -2.07
CA ASP A 416 -16.20 8.61 -3.30
C ASP A 416 -15.96 7.68 -4.50
N SER A 417 -16.92 7.61 -5.42
CA SER A 417 -16.76 6.98 -6.73
C SER A 417 -17.71 7.67 -7.72
N PRO A 418 -17.19 8.31 -8.80
CA PRO A 418 -18.04 8.96 -9.79
C PRO A 418 -18.82 7.93 -10.59
N GLY A 419 -20.11 8.20 -10.82
CA GLY A 419 -21.01 7.26 -11.50
C GLY A 419 -20.63 7.03 -12.96
N ALA A 420 -20.59 5.76 -13.38
CA ALA A 420 -20.53 5.40 -14.79
C ALA A 420 -21.88 5.61 -15.48
N GLY A 421 -21.87 6.14 -16.70
CA GLY A 421 -23.07 6.31 -17.52
C GLY A 421 -22.73 6.37 -19.00
N GLY A 422 -23.60 5.78 -19.83
CA GLY A 422 -23.47 5.77 -21.30
C GLY A 422 -22.56 4.67 -21.83
N ALA A 423 -23.15 3.62 -22.38
CA ALA A 423 -22.44 2.66 -23.22
C ALA A 423 -22.36 3.18 -24.67
N ALA A 424 -21.25 2.92 -25.35
CA ALA A 424 -21.12 3.05 -26.80
C ALA A 424 -20.20 1.93 -27.32
N SER A 425 -20.65 1.20 -28.33
CA SER A 425 -19.92 0.08 -28.94
C SER A 425 -19.19 0.51 -30.21
N SER A 426 -17.91 0.18 -30.35
CA SER A 426 -17.20 0.20 -31.63
C SER A 426 -16.16 -0.92 -31.66
N GLN A 427 -16.16 -1.70 -32.74
CA GLN A 427 -15.21 -2.78 -32.98
C GLN A 427 -13.82 -2.23 -33.33
N SER A 428 -12.77 -2.94 -32.94
CA SER A 428 -11.42 -2.76 -33.51
C SER A 428 -10.77 -4.12 -33.74
N SER A 429 -10.36 -4.38 -34.97
CA SER A 429 -9.78 -5.64 -35.43
C SER A 429 -8.40 -5.93 -34.84
N SER A 430 -8.15 -7.19 -34.48
CA SER A 430 -6.80 -7.71 -34.25
C SER A 430 -5.96 -7.66 -35.55
N PRO A 431 -4.71 -7.17 -35.51
CA PRO A 431 -3.70 -7.55 -36.49
C PRO A 431 -3.01 -8.85 -36.07
N GLU A 432 -2.79 -9.75 -37.02
CA GLU A 432 -2.04 -10.99 -36.80
C GLU A 432 -0.53 -10.68 -36.64
N PHE A 433 0.13 -11.30 -35.67
CA PHE A 433 1.59 -11.29 -35.59
C PHE A 433 2.15 -12.64 -36.05
N THR A 434 2.78 -12.63 -37.23
CA THR A 434 3.46 -13.78 -37.82
C THR A 434 4.68 -14.19 -36.99
N ALA A 435 4.82 -15.48 -36.70
CA ALA A 435 5.98 -16.02 -36.00
C ALA A 435 7.24 -16.05 -36.89
N THR A 436 8.40 -15.81 -36.28
CA THR A 436 9.73 -16.06 -36.87
C THR A 436 10.60 -16.80 -35.85
N GLU A 437 11.28 -17.86 -36.28
CA GLU A 437 11.99 -18.82 -35.42
C GLU A 437 13.41 -18.37 -34.95
N PRO A 438 14.02 -19.06 -33.95
CA PRO A 438 14.92 -18.42 -32.99
C PRO A 438 16.44 -18.64 -33.20
N GLY A 439 17.23 -17.79 -32.53
CA GLY A 439 18.71 -17.86 -32.51
C GLY A 439 19.34 -18.11 -31.12
N VAL A 440 19.87 -19.32 -30.94
CA VAL A 440 21.03 -19.68 -30.08
C VAL A 440 21.05 -19.27 -28.57
N ARG A 441 20.49 -20.16 -27.75
CA ARG A 441 20.99 -20.66 -26.43
C ARG A 441 22.09 -19.87 -25.67
N GLY A 442 21.72 -19.36 -24.49
CA GLY A 442 22.57 -19.38 -23.28
C GLY A 442 22.20 -20.57 -22.37
N ARG A 443 23.14 -21.12 -21.59
CA ARG A 443 22.90 -22.30 -20.72
C ARG A 443 22.60 -21.91 -19.27
N SER A 444 21.59 -22.55 -18.67
CA SER A 444 21.49 -22.76 -17.22
C SER A 444 21.02 -24.20 -16.94
N ALA A 445 21.23 -24.71 -15.73
CA ALA A 445 21.21 -26.15 -15.44
C ALA A 445 19.81 -26.75 -15.21
N SER A 446 19.60 -27.95 -15.75
CA SER A 446 18.42 -28.78 -15.57
C SER A 446 18.56 -29.73 -14.38
N LEU A 447 17.50 -29.89 -13.58
CA LEU A 447 17.28 -31.05 -12.72
C LEU A 447 15.78 -31.41 -12.72
N TRP A 448 15.50 -32.72 -12.66
CA TRP A 448 14.16 -33.34 -12.58
C TRP A 448 13.25 -33.17 -13.82
N GLN A 449 13.40 -34.09 -14.77
CA GLN A 449 12.32 -34.53 -15.65
C GLN A 449 12.00 -35.99 -15.36
N GLY A 450 10.71 -36.33 -15.35
CA GLY A 450 10.17 -37.70 -15.39
C GLY A 450 9.10 -37.76 -16.48
N ALA A 451 9.04 -38.86 -17.23
CA ALA A 451 8.24 -38.93 -18.45
C ALA A 451 6.73 -39.03 -18.19
N ALA A 452 5.95 -38.57 -19.17
CA ALA A 452 4.53 -38.84 -19.31
C ALA A 452 4.29 -39.33 -20.75
N GLU A 453 3.37 -40.30 -20.94
CA GLU A 453 3.02 -40.84 -22.24
C GLU A 453 1.53 -40.60 -22.58
N ASP A 454 1.34 -39.94 -23.74
CA ASP A 454 0.28 -40.14 -24.73
C ASP A 454 -1.22 -39.83 -24.52
N ALA A 455 -1.84 -39.66 -25.70
CA ALA A 455 -3.26 -39.76 -26.05
C ALA A 455 -4.22 -38.62 -25.66
N VAL A 456 -4.22 -37.55 -26.47
CA VAL A 456 -5.45 -36.81 -26.83
C VAL A 456 -6.34 -37.73 -27.70
N PRO A 457 -7.67 -37.57 -27.72
CA PRO A 457 -8.23 -36.94 -28.91
C PRO A 457 -9.35 -35.91 -28.62
N ARG A 458 -9.33 -34.80 -29.35
CA ARG A 458 -10.45 -33.86 -29.43
C ARG A 458 -11.52 -34.42 -30.39
N HIS A 459 -12.79 -34.23 -30.08
CA HIS A 459 -13.84 -34.26 -31.10
C HIS A 459 -14.89 -33.18 -30.81
N VAL A 460 -15.20 -32.39 -31.85
CA VAL A 460 -16.34 -31.48 -31.94
C VAL A 460 -17.05 -31.83 -33.25
N PRO A 461 -18.40 -31.87 -33.27
CA PRO A 461 -19.19 -31.77 -34.49
C PRO A 461 -20.00 -30.46 -34.53
N ASP A 462 -19.96 -29.76 -35.66
CA ASP A 462 -20.76 -28.55 -35.92
C ASP A 462 -22.24 -28.85 -36.19
N GLY A 463 -23.10 -27.87 -35.89
CA GLY A 463 -24.48 -27.80 -36.37
C GLY A 463 -25.43 -27.03 -35.44
N GLY A 464 -26.32 -26.14 -35.91
CA GLY A 464 -26.43 -25.58 -37.26
C GLY A 464 -27.83 -25.05 -37.61
N ILE A 465 -27.88 -23.78 -38.08
CA ILE A 465 -28.91 -23.19 -38.97
C ILE A 465 -30.27 -22.76 -38.35
N SER A 466 -30.79 -21.64 -38.87
CA SER A 466 -32.19 -21.14 -38.88
C SER A 466 -32.85 -20.57 -37.60
N SER A 467 -33.79 -19.60 -37.67
CA SER A 467 -33.92 -18.33 -38.45
C SER A 467 -35.29 -17.67 -38.19
N GLU A 468 -35.35 -16.32 -38.19
CA GLU A 468 -36.59 -15.50 -38.38
C GLU A 468 -37.70 -15.65 -37.29
N GLU A 469 -38.69 -14.77 -37.08
CA GLU A 469 -38.88 -13.33 -37.36
C GLU A 469 -39.46 -12.69 -36.05
N GLN A 470 -40.25 -11.61 -35.90
CA GLN A 470 -40.94 -10.66 -36.79
C GLN A 470 -40.95 -9.24 -36.19
N ALA A 471 -41.08 -8.19 -37.03
CA ALA A 471 -41.13 -6.80 -36.58
C ALA A 471 -42.48 -6.38 -35.93
N GLY A 472 -42.43 -5.37 -35.03
CA GLY A 472 -43.62 -4.79 -34.41
C GLY A 472 -43.44 -3.31 -34.02
N THR A 473 -43.86 -2.39 -34.88
CA THR A 473 -43.71 -0.94 -34.65
C THR A 473 -44.94 -0.30 -33.99
N SER A 474 -44.73 0.65 -33.07
CA SER A 474 -45.71 1.71 -32.82
C SER A 474 -45.03 3.04 -32.45
N ARG A 475 -45.71 4.16 -32.70
CA ARG A 475 -45.27 5.53 -32.36
C ARG A 475 -46.28 6.14 -31.39
N SER A 476 -45.81 6.89 -30.39
CA SER A 476 -46.54 8.05 -29.88
C SER A 476 -45.53 9.09 -29.34
N ALA A 477 -45.91 10.38 -29.36
CA ALA A 477 -45.03 11.46 -28.92
C ALA A 477 -45.82 12.57 -28.23
N THR A 478 -45.54 12.78 -26.95
CA THR A 478 -45.93 13.92 -26.10
C THR A 478 -44.91 13.99 -24.95
N GLY A 479 -44.46 15.15 -24.44
CA GLY A 479 -44.83 16.53 -24.76
C GLY A 479 -45.08 17.32 -23.48
N PHE A 480 -44.40 18.47 -23.31
CA PHE A 480 -44.46 19.41 -22.18
C PHE A 480 -43.82 18.89 -20.87
N LEU A 481 -42.83 19.56 -20.25
CA LEU A 481 -42.72 20.92 -19.69
C LEU A 481 -43.40 21.11 -18.32
N TRP A 482 -42.59 21.31 -17.28
CA TRP A 482 -42.96 22.14 -16.12
C TRP A 482 -41.72 22.79 -15.47
N GLN A 483 -41.87 24.03 -15.00
CA GLN A 483 -40.83 24.80 -14.30
C GLN A 483 -41.15 24.88 -12.79
N PRO A 484 -40.16 24.98 -11.88
CA PRO A 484 -40.42 25.03 -10.44
C PRO A 484 -41.13 26.33 -10.03
N LYS A 485 -42.23 26.21 -9.27
CA LYS A 485 -42.86 27.36 -8.61
C LYS A 485 -42.20 27.68 -7.27
N GLN A 486 -41.94 28.95 -7.04
CA GLN A 486 -41.62 29.49 -5.72
C GLN A 486 -42.90 29.60 -4.86
N ALA A 487 -42.78 29.33 -3.57
CA ALA A 487 -43.73 29.77 -2.54
C ALA A 487 -42.95 30.02 -1.23
N GLY A 488 -42.98 31.24 -0.72
CA GLY A 488 -42.34 31.61 0.55
C GLY A 488 -43.33 31.52 1.71
N ILE A 489 -42.84 31.14 2.90
CA ILE A 489 -43.61 31.15 4.15
C ILE A 489 -42.80 31.90 5.23
N GLN A 490 -43.48 32.71 6.04
CA GLN A 490 -42.89 33.59 7.05
C GLN A 490 -42.46 32.84 8.31
N ILE A 491 -41.45 33.36 9.00
CA ILE A 491 -41.05 32.91 10.35
C ILE A 491 -41.83 33.69 11.40
N CYS A 492 -42.59 33.00 12.24
CA CYS A 492 -43.19 33.57 13.45
C CYS A 492 -42.56 32.96 14.71
N GLN A 493 -42.10 33.81 15.63
CA GLN A 493 -41.55 33.38 16.92
C GLN A 493 -42.62 33.43 18.02
N ARG A 494 -42.71 32.39 18.86
CA ARG A 494 -42.86 32.48 20.33
C ARG A 494 -42.66 31.11 21.01
N PRO A 495 -42.31 31.06 22.32
CA PRO A 495 -41.74 29.88 22.95
C PRO A 495 -42.76 28.99 23.68
N ILE A 496 -42.35 27.77 23.99
CA ILE A 496 -43.05 26.85 24.91
C ILE A 496 -42.15 26.59 26.12
N PHE A 497 -42.71 26.72 27.33
CA PHE A 497 -42.07 26.39 28.60
C PHE A 497 -42.33 24.93 29.00
N ILE A 498 -41.37 24.30 29.69
CA ILE A 498 -41.56 23.05 30.43
C ILE A 498 -41.09 23.29 31.88
N LYS A 499 -41.85 22.80 32.87
CA LYS A 499 -41.54 22.94 34.30
C LYS A 499 -40.76 21.72 34.85
N PRO A 500 -39.87 21.90 35.85
CA PRO A 500 -39.21 20.80 36.55
C PRO A 500 -39.92 20.38 37.85
N SER A 501 -39.82 19.09 38.20
CA SER A 501 -40.19 18.49 39.49
C SER A 501 -39.76 17.01 39.51
N LEU A 502 -39.24 16.39 40.57
CA LEU A 502 -38.62 16.86 41.83
C LEU A 502 -37.79 15.68 42.41
N ASN A 503 -37.19 15.83 43.60
CA ASN A 503 -36.19 14.95 44.24
C ASN A 503 -34.81 15.09 43.57
N GLU A 504 -33.78 15.74 44.13
CA GLU A 504 -33.48 16.06 45.54
C GLU A 504 -33.24 14.84 46.45
N ALA A 505 -32.15 14.13 46.16
CA ALA A 505 -31.29 13.50 47.15
C ALA A 505 -29.82 13.70 46.73
N TYR A 506 -28.88 13.67 47.67
CA TYR A 506 -27.42 13.79 47.44
C TYR A 506 -26.89 15.13 46.85
N LEU A 507 -27.17 16.25 47.52
CA LEU A 507 -26.31 17.45 47.45
C LEU A 507 -25.85 17.92 48.84
N ARG A 508 -24.83 17.24 49.37
CA ARG A 508 -23.92 17.76 50.42
C ARG A 508 -22.49 17.27 50.21
N MET A 509 -21.85 17.77 49.16
CA MET A 509 -20.40 17.93 49.11
C MET A 509 -20.10 19.41 48.91
N PRO A 510 -19.01 19.96 49.49
CA PRO A 510 -18.62 21.35 49.25
C PRO A 510 -18.23 21.54 47.77
N PRO A 511 -18.29 22.77 47.23
CA PRO A 511 -17.81 23.04 45.89
C PRO A 511 -16.29 22.84 45.85
N VAL A 512 -15.85 21.70 45.33
CA VAL A 512 -14.47 21.55 44.84
C VAL A 512 -14.35 22.52 43.68
N ALA A 513 -13.68 23.65 43.91
CA ALA A 513 -13.30 24.58 42.87
C ALA A 513 -12.22 23.93 41.99
N SER A 514 -12.65 23.02 41.11
CA SER A 514 -11.82 22.56 40.01
C SER A 514 -11.57 23.76 39.10
N GLU A 515 -10.42 24.42 39.27
CA GLU A 515 -9.89 25.31 38.26
C GLU A 515 -9.79 24.52 36.96
N ILE A 516 -10.73 24.76 36.04
CA ILE A 516 -10.64 24.23 34.68
C ILE A 516 -9.48 25.00 34.05
N GLN A 517 -8.28 24.42 34.16
CA GLN A 517 -7.06 24.97 33.58
C GLN A 517 -7.23 25.04 32.06
N ARG A 518 -7.64 26.22 31.59
CA ARG A 518 -7.76 26.52 30.17
C ARG A 518 -6.35 26.58 29.62
N LEU A 519 -6.04 25.68 28.68
CA LEU A 519 -4.77 25.73 27.95
C LEU A 519 -4.59 27.14 27.36
N PRO A 520 -3.44 27.80 27.59
CA PRO A 520 -3.12 29.07 26.95
C PRO A 520 -3.32 28.96 25.43
N PRO A 521 -3.95 29.94 24.75
CA PRO A 521 -4.18 29.90 23.31
C PRO A 521 -2.92 29.60 22.51
N GLU A 522 -1.76 30.05 22.98
CA GLU A 522 -0.44 29.86 22.39
C GLU A 522 -0.08 28.37 22.29
N LEU A 523 -0.42 27.55 23.30
CA LEU A 523 -0.22 26.10 23.24
C LEU A 523 -1.16 25.44 22.21
N ILE A 524 -2.39 25.95 22.06
CA ILE A 524 -3.34 25.45 21.06
C ILE A 524 -2.84 25.80 19.65
N LEU A 525 -2.31 27.01 19.45
CA LEU A 525 -1.71 27.45 18.19
C LEU A 525 -0.46 26.62 17.83
N HIS A 526 0.44 26.36 18.79
CA HIS A 526 1.59 25.49 18.56
C HIS A 526 1.21 24.03 18.30
N VAL A 527 0.15 23.51 18.94
CA VAL A 527 -0.42 22.18 18.58
C VAL A 527 -0.92 22.18 17.13
N ILE A 528 -1.58 23.25 16.68
CA ILE A 528 -2.06 23.42 15.30
C ILE A 528 -0.89 23.47 14.30
N GLU A 529 0.19 24.19 14.61
CA GLU A 529 1.41 24.20 13.79
C GLU A 529 2.08 22.82 13.75
N GLY A 530 2.13 22.12 14.89
CA GLY A 530 2.66 20.77 15.04
C GLY A 530 1.86 19.65 14.37
N LEU A 531 0.68 19.93 13.81
CA LEU A 531 -0.06 18.97 12.97
C LEU A 531 0.63 18.69 11.63
N LEU A 532 1.48 19.61 11.18
CA LEU A 532 2.05 19.58 9.84
C LEU A 532 3.39 18.81 9.80
N PRO A 533 3.65 18.01 8.74
CA PRO A 533 4.98 17.50 8.47
C PRO A 533 5.92 18.62 7.99
N ASN A 534 7.17 18.24 7.68
CA ASN A 534 8.28 19.07 7.19
C ASN A 534 7.86 20.32 6.38
N GLY A 535 8.61 21.41 6.50
CA GLY A 535 8.21 22.75 6.02
C GLY A 535 7.83 22.88 4.53
N ARG A 536 8.15 21.91 3.67
CA ARG A 536 7.92 21.92 2.22
C ARG A 536 6.70 21.12 1.73
N ALA A 537 6.14 20.20 2.54
CA ALA A 537 5.08 19.30 2.04
C ALA A 537 3.78 20.04 1.64
N ILE A 538 3.16 19.56 0.56
CA ILE A 538 1.82 19.94 0.07
C ILE A 538 0.88 18.78 0.37
N LEU A 539 -0.18 19.03 1.14
CA LEU A 539 -1.08 18.01 1.65
C LEU A 539 -2.38 17.93 0.82
N PRO A 540 -2.83 16.73 0.42
CA PRO A 540 -4.13 16.55 -0.24
C PRO A 540 -5.29 16.69 0.75
N ALA A 541 -6.50 17.01 0.26
CA ALA A 541 -7.71 17.12 1.09
C ALA A 541 -8.08 15.83 1.86
N SER A 542 -7.57 14.68 1.42
CA SER A 542 -7.70 13.39 2.11
C SER A 542 -6.87 13.29 3.40
N SER A 543 -5.82 14.11 3.55
CA SER A 543 -4.88 14.12 4.68
C SER A 543 -5.58 14.41 6.02
N SER A 544 -5.17 13.68 7.06
CA SER A 544 -5.65 13.89 8.43
C SER A 544 -5.30 15.30 8.94
N ALA A 545 -4.09 15.80 8.69
CA ALA A 545 -3.69 17.15 9.09
C ALA A 545 -4.54 18.22 8.39
N THR A 546 -4.84 18.07 7.09
CA THR A 546 -5.70 18.99 6.33
C THR A 546 -7.14 18.98 6.86
N LYS A 547 -7.71 17.80 7.15
CA LYS A 547 -9.03 17.66 7.77
C LYS A 547 -9.08 18.28 9.17
N THR A 548 -8.05 18.08 9.98
CA THR A 548 -7.95 18.68 11.33
C THR A 548 -7.79 20.19 11.27
N LEU A 549 -7.03 20.74 10.31
CA LEU A 549 -6.98 22.18 10.06
C LEU A 549 -8.34 22.74 9.65
N ILE A 550 -9.08 22.06 8.77
CA ILE A 550 -10.47 22.44 8.44
C ILE A 550 -11.33 22.49 9.71
N SER A 551 -11.27 21.47 10.58
CA SER A 551 -11.96 21.50 11.88
C SER A 551 -11.56 22.70 12.73
N PHE A 552 -10.26 23.04 12.81
CA PHE A 552 -9.80 24.23 13.53
C PHE A 552 -10.22 25.56 12.90
N THR A 553 -10.63 25.62 11.62
CA THR A 553 -11.31 26.81 11.06
C THR A 553 -12.73 27.00 11.59
N LEU A 554 -13.37 25.95 12.12
CA LEU A 554 -14.76 25.94 12.57
C LEU A 554 -14.91 26.02 14.10
N VAL A 555 -13.92 25.58 14.87
CA VAL A 555 -14.00 25.48 16.35
C VAL A 555 -13.95 26.84 17.06
N SER A 556 -13.04 27.75 16.67
CA SER A 556 -12.86 29.04 17.36
C SER A 556 -12.35 30.13 16.43
N ARG A 557 -12.75 31.38 16.70
CA ARG A 557 -12.17 32.57 16.06
C ARG A 557 -10.66 32.71 16.30
N SER A 558 -10.16 32.23 17.45
CA SER A 558 -8.72 32.26 17.76
C SER A 558 -7.89 31.24 16.95
N THR A 559 -8.47 30.10 16.58
CA THR A 559 -7.81 29.06 15.78
C THR A 559 -8.02 29.27 14.28
N HIS A 560 -9.09 29.97 13.89
CA HIS A 560 -9.52 30.17 12.52
C HIS A 560 -8.47 30.81 11.61
N GLU A 561 -7.81 31.88 12.06
CA GLU A 561 -6.83 32.61 11.24
C GLU A 561 -5.60 31.76 10.93
N LEU A 562 -4.98 31.17 11.96
CA LEU A 562 -3.83 30.26 11.80
C LEU A 562 -4.20 29.06 10.93
N ALA A 563 -5.32 28.39 11.21
CA ALA A 563 -5.72 27.22 10.44
C ALA A 563 -5.99 27.56 8.96
N THR A 564 -6.63 28.71 8.69
CA THR A 564 -6.87 29.20 7.32
C THR A 564 -5.58 29.58 6.60
N ARG A 565 -4.59 30.15 7.31
CA ARG A 565 -3.26 30.43 6.79
C ARG A 565 -2.56 29.13 6.37
N LEU A 566 -2.47 28.17 7.28
CA LEU A 566 -1.80 26.89 7.05
C LEU A 566 -2.47 26.06 5.94
N LEU A 567 -3.80 26.12 5.79
CA LEU A 567 -4.48 25.49 4.65
C LEU A 567 -4.02 26.06 3.30
N ARG A 568 -3.87 27.38 3.19
CA ARG A 568 -3.43 28.08 1.96
C ARG A 568 -1.96 27.89 1.66
N GLU A 569 -1.12 27.87 2.70
CA GLU A 569 0.33 27.70 2.55
C GLU A 569 0.71 26.24 2.23
N ARG A 570 -0.05 25.26 2.76
CA ARG A 570 0.39 23.85 2.86
C ARG A 570 -0.60 22.81 2.31
N CYS A 571 -1.84 23.16 1.98
CA CYS A 571 -2.89 22.18 1.62
C CYS A 571 -3.59 22.43 0.26
N MET A 572 -3.04 23.29 -0.60
CA MET A 572 -3.62 23.58 -1.92
C MET A 572 -3.31 22.46 -2.93
N HIS A 573 -4.20 21.47 -2.99
CA HIS A 573 -4.08 20.29 -3.86
C HIS A 573 -5.28 20.21 -4.83
N LEU A 574 -5.13 20.81 -6.00
CA LEU A 574 -6.17 20.97 -7.02
C LEU A 574 -6.03 19.91 -8.10
N ASP A 575 -6.58 18.73 -7.81
CA ASP A 575 -6.52 17.49 -8.61
C ASP A 575 -7.79 17.25 -9.47
N SER A 576 -8.55 18.31 -9.72
CA SER A 576 -9.80 18.24 -10.48
C SER A 576 -10.30 19.64 -10.87
N SER A 577 -10.95 19.74 -12.02
CA SER A 577 -11.68 20.93 -12.48
C SER A 577 -12.67 21.45 -11.43
N TRP A 578 -13.37 20.55 -10.73
CA TRP A 578 -14.27 20.88 -9.62
C TRP A 578 -13.56 21.66 -8.51
N ARG A 579 -12.44 21.15 -7.97
CA ARG A 579 -11.70 21.87 -6.91
C ARG A 579 -11.11 23.19 -7.38
N LEU A 580 -10.64 23.27 -8.63
CA LEU A 580 -10.20 24.53 -9.23
C LEU A 580 -11.35 25.55 -9.29
N SER A 581 -12.53 25.14 -9.75
CA SER A 581 -13.72 26.02 -9.81
C SER A 581 -14.15 26.53 -8.42
N LEU A 582 -14.12 25.67 -7.39
CA LEU A 582 -14.43 26.07 -6.01
C LEU A 582 -13.44 27.12 -5.47
N VAL A 583 -12.15 27.02 -5.78
CA VAL A 583 -11.15 28.02 -5.38
C VAL A 583 -11.38 29.35 -6.12
N LEU A 584 -11.65 29.31 -7.43
CA LEU A 584 -11.90 30.52 -8.22
C LEU A 584 -13.19 31.24 -7.78
N LEU A 585 -14.23 30.51 -7.38
CA LEU A 585 -15.43 31.10 -6.78
C LEU A 585 -15.12 31.91 -5.51
N THR A 586 -14.08 31.58 -4.74
CA THR A 586 -13.66 32.39 -3.57
C THR A 586 -13.08 33.76 -3.95
N MET A 587 -12.62 33.96 -5.19
CA MET A 587 -12.19 35.28 -5.69
C MET A 587 -13.38 36.23 -5.90
N SER A 588 -14.57 35.68 -6.16
CA SER A 588 -15.81 36.42 -6.43
C SER A 588 -16.77 36.48 -5.24
N ALA A 589 -16.45 35.80 -4.14
CA ALA A 589 -17.35 35.66 -3.00
C ALA A 589 -17.51 36.97 -2.19
N PRO A 590 -18.74 37.42 -1.88
CA PRO A 590 -18.97 38.60 -1.06
C PRO A 590 -18.52 38.37 0.40
N ARG A 591 -18.05 39.43 1.06
CA ARG A 591 -17.55 39.37 2.44
C ARG A 591 -18.67 39.04 3.43
N LEU A 592 -18.59 37.89 4.09
CA LEU A 592 -19.46 37.53 5.21
C LEU A 592 -19.05 38.32 6.47
N SER A 593 -19.93 39.17 6.97
CA SER A 593 -19.66 40.12 8.07
C SER A 593 -19.50 39.50 9.46
N THR A 594 -19.75 38.19 9.60
CA THR A 594 -19.82 37.47 10.89
C THR A 594 -18.59 36.61 11.19
N LEU A 595 -17.71 36.41 10.21
CA LEU A 595 -16.47 35.62 10.33
C LEU A 595 -15.23 36.55 10.38
N PRO A 596 -14.08 36.05 10.88
CA PRO A 596 -12.80 36.74 10.71
C PRO A 596 -12.46 36.97 9.23
N PHE A 597 -11.46 37.83 8.98
CA PHE A 597 -11.04 38.14 7.61
C PHE A 597 -10.54 36.88 6.89
N VAL A 598 -11.31 36.44 5.88
CA VAL A 598 -10.89 35.40 4.94
C VAL A 598 -9.66 35.93 4.20
N LEU A 599 -8.50 35.34 4.49
CA LEU A 599 -7.23 35.69 3.87
C LEU A 599 -7.34 35.68 2.32
N PRO A 600 -6.60 36.53 1.59
CA PRO A 600 -6.60 36.50 0.13
C PRO A 600 -6.03 35.17 -0.42
N LEU A 601 -6.26 34.87 -1.70
CA LEU A 601 -5.51 33.79 -2.37
C LEU A 601 -4.00 34.10 -2.44
N LYS A 602 -3.61 35.37 -2.24
CA LYS A 602 -2.23 35.87 -2.02
C LYS A 602 -1.55 35.36 -0.73
N CYS A 603 -2.15 34.42 0.00
CA CYS A 603 -1.51 33.62 1.04
C CYS A 603 -1.14 32.20 0.56
N ILE A 604 -1.40 31.85 -0.70
CA ILE A 604 -0.98 30.58 -1.29
C ILE A 604 0.51 30.68 -1.63
N THR A 605 1.32 29.85 -0.95
CA THR A 605 2.78 29.76 -1.14
C THR A 605 3.19 28.45 -1.82
N SER A 606 2.42 27.38 -1.64
CA SER A 606 2.64 26.07 -2.27
C SER A 606 1.37 25.56 -2.94
N LEU A 607 1.48 25.04 -4.17
CA LEU A 607 0.35 24.57 -4.97
C LEU A 607 0.69 23.28 -5.72
N TYR A 608 -0.18 22.27 -5.63
CA TYR A 608 -0.26 21.16 -6.58
C TYR A 608 -1.45 21.37 -7.51
N LEU A 609 -1.23 21.22 -8.82
CA LEU A 609 -2.20 21.57 -9.85
C LEU A 609 -2.25 20.51 -10.96
N SER A 610 -3.36 19.76 -10.98
CA SER A 610 -3.70 18.67 -11.90
C SER A 610 -5.21 18.69 -12.17
N PRO A 611 -5.78 19.76 -12.75
CA PRO A 611 -7.21 19.87 -12.93
C PRO A 611 -7.71 19.16 -14.20
N PHE A 612 -6.80 18.93 -15.16
CA PHE A 612 -7.07 18.32 -16.46
C PHE A 612 -7.47 16.84 -16.34
N GLY A 613 -8.27 16.38 -17.29
CA GLY A 613 -8.58 14.97 -17.48
C GLY A 613 -7.49 14.24 -18.28
N LYS A 614 -7.90 13.44 -19.25
CA LYS A 614 -6.98 12.69 -20.12
C LYS A 614 -6.26 13.55 -21.17
N HIS A 615 -6.74 14.77 -21.45
CA HIS A 615 -6.25 15.64 -22.52
C HIS A 615 -5.95 17.05 -21.99
N LEU A 616 -4.96 17.72 -22.60
CA LEU A 616 -4.58 19.10 -22.27
C LEU A 616 -5.48 20.15 -22.95
N ASP A 617 -6.13 19.77 -24.06
CA ASP A 617 -6.91 20.68 -24.91
C ASP A 617 -8.26 21.08 -24.31
N ASP A 618 -8.20 21.93 -23.28
CA ASP A 618 -9.34 22.53 -22.59
C ASP A 618 -9.05 24.03 -22.36
N GLN A 619 -9.56 24.87 -23.27
CA GLN A 619 -9.38 26.31 -23.22
C GLN A 619 -10.05 26.96 -21.98
N PRO A 620 -11.30 26.63 -21.58
CA PRO A 620 -11.89 27.12 -20.34
C PRO A 620 -11.04 26.82 -19.08
N MET A 621 -10.57 25.58 -18.94
CA MET A 621 -9.74 25.18 -17.80
C MET A 621 -8.35 25.85 -17.85
N THR A 622 -7.80 26.04 -19.03
CA THR A 622 -6.55 26.77 -19.23
C THR A 622 -6.65 28.24 -18.82
N LEU A 623 -7.75 28.91 -19.16
CA LEU A 623 -8.04 30.26 -18.67
C LEU A 623 -8.20 30.29 -17.14
N TRP A 624 -8.90 29.30 -16.57
CA TRP A 624 -9.03 29.15 -15.11
C TRP A 624 -7.69 28.95 -14.38
N ILE A 625 -6.77 28.16 -14.96
CA ILE A 625 -5.39 28.02 -14.47
C ILE A 625 -4.67 29.36 -14.53
N ARG A 626 -4.76 30.05 -15.68
CA ARG A 626 -4.11 31.36 -15.87
C ARG A 626 -4.56 32.37 -14.82
N GLU A 627 -5.86 32.54 -14.58
CA GLU A 627 -6.35 33.50 -13.59
C GLU A 627 -5.95 33.14 -12.16
N LEU A 628 -5.91 31.85 -11.80
CA LEU A 628 -5.36 31.41 -10.52
C LEU A 628 -3.87 31.80 -10.38
N LEU A 629 -3.05 31.51 -11.40
CA LEU A 629 -1.63 31.84 -11.41
C LEU A 629 -1.38 33.37 -11.39
N CYS A 630 -2.23 34.16 -12.05
CA CYS A 630 -2.23 35.63 -11.97
C CYS A 630 -2.46 36.14 -10.54
N GLU A 631 -3.45 35.59 -9.82
CA GLU A 631 -3.77 36.05 -8.46
C GLU A 631 -2.72 35.60 -7.42
N VAL A 632 -2.12 34.42 -7.57
CA VAL A 632 -1.07 33.92 -6.64
C VAL A 632 0.36 34.34 -7.02
N CYS A 633 0.60 35.05 -8.13
CA CYS A 633 1.95 35.35 -8.62
C CYS A 633 2.83 36.13 -7.61
N GLY A 634 2.20 36.92 -6.73
CA GLY A 634 2.87 37.68 -5.69
C GLY A 634 3.27 36.85 -4.45
N SER A 635 2.74 35.63 -4.30
CA SER A 635 2.83 34.81 -3.07
C SER A 635 3.37 33.41 -3.29
N LEU A 636 3.14 32.79 -4.45
CA LEU A 636 3.58 31.44 -4.76
C LEU A 636 5.11 31.34 -4.74
N ARG A 637 5.61 30.22 -4.21
CA ARG A 637 7.03 29.82 -4.14
C ARG A 637 7.25 28.41 -4.66
N ARG A 638 6.25 27.53 -4.52
CA ARG A 638 6.35 26.11 -4.82
C ARG A 638 5.19 25.67 -5.70
N LEU A 639 5.48 25.14 -6.88
CA LEU A 639 4.48 24.68 -7.84
C LEU A 639 4.79 23.25 -8.30
N VAL A 640 3.81 22.36 -8.18
CA VAL A 640 3.86 20.99 -8.72
C VAL A 640 2.76 20.85 -9.77
N ILE A 641 3.17 20.54 -11.00
CA ILE A 641 2.34 20.43 -12.20
C ILE A 641 2.24 18.95 -12.58
N ASP A 642 1.01 18.49 -12.81
CA ASP A 642 0.70 17.14 -13.29
C ASP A 642 -0.36 17.26 -14.38
N TRP A 643 0.08 17.64 -15.58
CA TRP A 643 -0.76 17.87 -16.77
C TRP A 643 -0.35 16.90 -17.90
N PRO A 644 -1.28 16.45 -18.76
CA PRO A 644 -0.99 15.50 -19.84
C PRO A 644 -0.33 16.20 -21.05
N MET A 645 0.89 16.75 -20.86
CA MET A 645 1.60 17.59 -21.83
C MET A 645 1.77 16.94 -23.21
N ASN A 646 1.95 15.60 -23.25
CA ASN A 646 2.09 14.82 -24.48
C ASN A 646 0.81 14.70 -25.34
N THR A 647 -0.34 15.19 -24.85
CA THR A 647 -1.64 15.07 -25.55
C THR A 647 -2.02 16.27 -26.41
N LEU A 648 -1.22 17.33 -26.43
CA LEU A 648 -1.38 18.47 -27.32
C LEU A 648 0.00 18.96 -27.80
N PRO A 649 0.44 18.57 -29.02
CA PRO A 649 1.68 19.07 -29.59
C PRO A 649 1.63 20.58 -29.93
N PRO A 650 2.76 21.33 -29.88
CA PRO A 650 2.76 22.78 -30.13
C PRO A 650 2.29 23.24 -31.53
N TRP A 651 2.22 22.33 -32.51
CA TRP A 651 1.69 22.60 -33.87
C TRP A 651 0.20 22.30 -34.03
N ASP A 652 -0.42 21.67 -33.02
CA ASP A 652 -1.81 21.21 -32.99
C ASP A 652 -2.68 22.10 -32.07
N ASP A 653 -2.07 23.08 -31.40
CA ASP A 653 -2.71 24.00 -30.45
C ASP A 653 -3.58 25.07 -31.14
N HIS A 654 -4.70 24.62 -31.69
CA HIS A 654 -5.71 25.48 -32.32
C HIS A 654 -6.46 26.37 -31.31
N PHE A 655 -6.45 26.03 -30.03
CA PHE A 655 -7.16 26.76 -28.97
C PHE A 655 -6.26 27.70 -28.15
N ASN A 656 -4.98 27.85 -28.51
CA ASN A 656 -3.99 28.72 -27.84
C ASN A 656 -3.78 28.34 -26.35
N VAL A 657 -3.93 27.06 -26.02
CA VAL A 657 -3.76 26.48 -24.69
C VAL A 657 -2.32 26.64 -24.20
N ILE A 658 -1.32 26.29 -25.02
CA ILE A 658 0.10 26.29 -24.65
C ILE A 658 0.58 27.72 -24.36
N PRO A 659 0.35 28.73 -25.22
CA PRO A 659 0.67 30.13 -24.89
C PRO A 659 -0.09 30.69 -23.69
N THR A 660 -1.33 30.26 -23.44
CA THR A 660 -2.14 30.75 -22.31
C THR A 660 -1.66 30.19 -20.97
N LEU A 661 -1.32 28.89 -20.93
CA LEU A 661 -0.64 28.27 -19.78
C LEU A 661 0.75 28.90 -19.55
N ALA A 662 1.49 29.17 -20.64
CA ALA A 662 2.79 29.83 -20.57
C ALA A 662 2.70 31.26 -20.02
N ASP A 663 1.72 32.08 -20.41
CA ASP A 663 1.50 33.42 -19.83
C ASP A 663 1.21 33.35 -18.32
N GLY A 664 0.46 32.35 -17.86
CA GLY A 664 0.25 32.09 -16.44
C GLY A 664 1.56 31.77 -15.70
N LEU A 665 2.39 30.87 -16.25
CA LEU A 665 3.66 30.46 -15.63
C LEU A 665 4.72 31.58 -15.61
N HIS A 666 4.88 32.33 -16.70
CA HIS A 666 5.86 33.41 -16.78
C HIS A 666 5.55 34.59 -15.82
N ARG A 667 4.33 34.68 -15.26
CA ARG A 667 3.99 35.68 -14.23
C ARG A 667 4.57 35.33 -12.85
N LEU A 668 5.00 34.09 -12.61
CA LEU A 668 5.43 33.58 -11.31
C LEU A 668 6.87 33.98 -10.94
N ALA A 669 7.19 35.27 -11.00
CA ALA A 669 8.55 35.79 -10.83
C ALA A 669 9.22 35.46 -9.48
N LYS A 670 8.43 35.10 -8.45
CA LYS A 670 8.88 34.67 -7.12
C LYS A 670 8.93 33.14 -6.92
N LEU A 671 8.66 32.35 -7.95
CA LEU A 671 8.71 30.89 -7.84
C LEU A 671 10.13 30.44 -7.54
N GLU A 672 10.31 29.63 -6.49
CA GLU A 672 11.61 29.10 -6.03
C GLU A 672 11.77 27.61 -6.38
N GLU A 673 10.66 26.87 -6.39
CA GLU A 673 10.58 25.44 -6.69
C GLU A 673 9.52 25.15 -7.75
N LEU A 674 9.90 24.46 -8.82
CA LEU A 674 8.99 23.98 -9.87
C LEU A 674 9.19 22.48 -10.11
N VAL A 675 8.10 21.71 -10.09
CA VAL A 675 8.11 20.30 -10.48
C VAL A 675 7.12 20.13 -11.61
N VAL A 676 7.59 19.64 -12.77
CA VAL A 676 6.71 19.24 -13.88
C VAL A 676 6.79 17.73 -14.03
N LEU A 677 5.65 17.07 -13.86
CA LEU A 677 5.50 15.61 -13.95
C LEU A 677 5.15 15.18 -15.38
N ARG A 678 5.22 13.87 -15.64
CA ARG A 678 4.93 13.19 -16.92
C ARG A 678 5.94 13.46 -18.03
N ASN A 679 6.03 14.68 -18.57
CA ASN A 679 6.85 14.99 -19.76
C ASN A 679 7.47 16.40 -19.69
N TYR A 680 8.39 16.69 -20.61
CA TYR A 680 9.08 17.99 -20.67
C TYR A 680 8.12 19.15 -21.07
N PRO A 681 8.11 20.28 -20.35
CA PRO A 681 7.23 21.40 -20.67
C PRO A 681 7.76 22.28 -21.81
N TYR A 682 7.14 22.20 -22.99
CA TYR A 682 7.32 23.19 -24.07
C TYR A 682 6.84 24.63 -23.69
N LEU A 683 6.22 24.78 -22.52
CA LEU A 683 5.64 26.02 -21.99
C LEU A 683 6.67 27.07 -21.56
N ILE A 684 7.88 26.67 -21.15
CA ILE A 684 8.87 27.58 -20.54
C ILE A 684 9.91 27.98 -21.59
N THR A 685 9.48 28.85 -22.51
CA THR A 685 10.31 29.34 -23.63
C THR A 685 11.31 30.43 -23.22
N ASN A 686 11.18 31.04 -22.04
CA ASN A 686 12.17 31.97 -21.50
C ASN A 686 12.33 31.88 -19.97
N TRP A 687 13.32 31.10 -19.54
CA TRP A 687 13.64 30.87 -18.13
C TRP A 687 14.15 32.11 -17.39
N THR A 688 14.63 33.16 -18.07
CA THR A 688 15.13 34.39 -17.41
C THR A 688 14.05 35.18 -16.65
N ILE A 689 12.78 34.88 -16.91
CA ILE A 689 11.63 35.53 -16.28
C ILE A 689 11.37 34.94 -14.88
N LEU A 690 11.69 33.66 -14.65
CA LEU A 690 11.55 32.95 -13.37
C LEU A 690 12.73 33.27 -12.44
N LYS A 691 12.95 34.56 -12.14
CA LYS A 691 14.18 35.08 -11.51
C LYS A 691 14.51 34.51 -10.14
N SER A 692 13.52 34.04 -9.38
CA SER A 692 13.71 33.39 -8.08
C SER A 692 13.89 31.87 -8.16
N LEU A 693 13.79 31.24 -9.34
CA LEU A 693 13.77 29.78 -9.45
C LEU A 693 15.13 29.20 -9.09
N ARG A 694 15.14 28.39 -8.03
CA ARG A 694 16.32 27.70 -7.51
C ARG A 694 16.36 26.24 -7.92
N ARG A 695 15.19 25.60 -7.91
CA ARG A 695 15.05 24.15 -7.96
C ARG A 695 13.99 23.73 -8.96
N VAL A 696 14.37 22.89 -9.93
CA VAL A 696 13.46 22.40 -10.97
C VAL A 696 13.53 20.88 -11.17
N VAL A 697 12.39 20.26 -11.44
CA VAL A 697 12.29 18.84 -11.85
C VAL A 697 11.60 18.77 -13.21
N LEU A 698 12.21 18.01 -14.12
CA LEU A 698 11.85 17.91 -15.55
C LEU A 698 11.80 16.44 -15.96
N PHE A 699 10.65 15.96 -16.43
CA PHE A 699 10.53 14.65 -17.09
C PHE A 699 10.97 14.71 -18.55
N ASP A 700 11.39 13.57 -19.10
CA ASP A 700 11.65 13.31 -20.53
C ASP A 700 12.52 14.40 -21.21
N ALA A 701 13.41 15.04 -20.45
CA ALA A 701 14.16 16.21 -20.90
C ALA A 701 15.35 15.79 -21.78
N HIS A 702 15.48 16.39 -22.97
CA HIS A 702 16.60 16.13 -23.88
C HIS A 702 17.91 16.78 -23.40
N VAL A 703 18.62 16.12 -22.47
CA VAL A 703 19.85 16.62 -21.83
C VAL A 703 21.03 16.80 -22.80
N ASP A 704 20.96 16.29 -24.04
CA ASP A 704 21.96 16.56 -25.07
C ASP A 704 21.71 17.89 -25.85
N THR A 705 20.64 18.63 -25.51
CA THR A 705 20.22 19.85 -26.24
C THR A 705 20.86 21.12 -25.68
N PHE A 706 21.61 21.86 -26.52
CA PHE A 706 22.23 23.15 -26.17
C PHE A 706 21.24 24.18 -25.59
N LEU A 707 20.02 24.28 -26.14
CA LEU A 707 19.00 25.24 -25.69
C LEU A 707 18.58 25.01 -24.23
N LEU A 708 18.50 23.76 -23.79
CA LEU A 708 18.17 23.40 -22.41
C LEU A 708 19.24 23.91 -21.44
N TRP A 709 20.52 23.69 -21.76
CA TRP A 709 21.64 24.18 -20.96
C TRP A 709 21.75 25.70 -20.96
N ARG A 710 21.56 26.34 -22.11
CA ARG A 710 21.46 27.81 -22.25
C ARG A 710 20.49 28.38 -21.23
N ASP A 711 19.29 27.80 -21.15
CA ASP A 711 18.20 28.33 -20.34
C ASP A 711 18.35 28.00 -18.84
N ILE A 712 18.85 26.79 -18.53
CA ILE A 712 19.29 26.39 -17.17
C ILE A 712 20.37 27.34 -16.62
N PHE A 713 21.37 27.69 -17.43
CA PHE A 713 22.44 28.60 -16.99
C PHE A 713 21.96 30.05 -16.89
N ASN A 714 21.20 30.54 -17.87
CA ASN A 714 20.57 31.86 -17.86
C ASN A 714 19.66 32.11 -16.64
N CYS A 715 19.01 31.08 -16.10
CA CYS A 715 18.29 31.14 -14.84
C CYS A 715 19.27 31.28 -13.65
N ARG A 716 19.76 32.50 -13.38
CA ARG A 716 20.91 32.74 -12.48
C ARG A 716 20.78 32.15 -11.07
N SER A 717 19.58 32.10 -10.51
CA SER A 717 19.33 31.54 -9.16
C SER A 717 19.20 30.01 -9.12
N LEU A 718 19.15 29.33 -10.27
CA LEU A 718 18.96 27.89 -10.37
C LEU A 718 20.21 27.15 -9.87
N ASP A 719 20.09 26.45 -8.73
CA ASP A 719 21.17 25.76 -8.03
C ASP A 719 21.03 24.23 -8.04
N GLN A 720 19.84 23.69 -8.35
CA GLN A 720 19.61 22.25 -8.49
C GLN A 720 18.56 21.90 -9.55
N VAL A 721 18.86 20.87 -10.37
CA VAL A 721 18.02 20.33 -11.44
C VAL A 721 17.91 18.82 -11.26
N VAL A 722 16.68 18.28 -11.30
CA VAL A 722 16.42 16.84 -11.39
C VAL A 722 15.84 16.51 -12.76
N PHE A 723 16.58 15.76 -13.57
CA PHE A 723 16.09 15.21 -14.83
C PHE A 723 15.56 13.81 -14.57
N VAL A 724 14.26 13.60 -14.78
CA VAL A 724 13.62 12.29 -14.64
C VAL A 724 13.44 11.69 -16.03
N ARG A 725 13.83 10.42 -16.24
CA ARG A 725 13.84 9.76 -17.57
C ARG A 725 14.52 10.64 -18.64
N PRO A 726 15.77 11.11 -18.42
CA PRO A 726 16.46 12.01 -19.36
C PRO A 726 16.54 11.41 -20.76
N ALA A 727 16.01 12.12 -21.75
CA ALA A 727 15.84 11.62 -23.11
C ALA A 727 17.13 11.79 -23.94
N VAL A 728 17.92 10.71 -24.04
CA VAL A 728 19.22 10.66 -24.72
C VAL A 728 19.30 9.54 -25.75
N VAL A 729 20.24 9.64 -26.70
CA VAL A 729 20.51 8.56 -27.68
C VAL A 729 21.66 7.69 -27.16
N GLY A 730 21.33 6.79 -26.22
CA GLY A 730 22.24 5.82 -25.61
C GLY A 730 23.17 6.40 -24.52
N VAL A 731 23.83 7.52 -24.79
CA VAL A 731 24.81 8.16 -23.89
C VAL A 731 24.51 9.63 -23.67
N ALA A 732 24.73 10.13 -22.44
CA ALA A 732 24.45 11.51 -22.04
C ALA A 732 25.72 12.37 -21.98
N TYR A 733 25.77 13.45 -22.76
CA TYR A 733 26.93 14.36 -22.89
C TYR A 733 26.89 15.57 -21.94
N VAL A 734 26.45 15.36 -20.69
CA VAL A 734 26.02 16.39 -19.72
C VAL A 734 26.94 17.64 -19.65
N LYS A 735 28.21 17.50 -19.22
CA LYS A 735 29.11 18.66 -19.09
C LYS A 735 29.61 19.21 -20.43
N GLU A 736 29.62 18.41 -21.50
CA GLU A 736 30.03 18.86 -22.84
C GLU A 736 29.00 19.83 -23.42
N LYS A 737 27.69 19.50 -23.35
CA LYS A 737 26.64 20.38 -23.85
C LYS A 737 26.44 21.63 -22.99
N ALA A 738 27.03 21.64 -21.79
CA ALA A 738 27.09 22.78 -20.88
C ALA A 738 28.40 23.58 -20.96
N GLN A 739 29.41 23.16 -21.75
CA GLN A 739 30.79 23.66 -21.64
C GLN A 739 30.91 25.19 -21.78
N ASP A 740 30.26 25.77 -22.80
CA ASP A 740 30.29 27.22 -23.06
C ASP A 740 29.75 28.03 -21.87
N PHE A 741 28.71 27.50 -21.23
CA PHE A 741 28.07 28.14 -20.08
C PHE A 741 28.84 27.90 -18.78
N LEU A 742 29.52 26.76 -18.65
CA LEU A 742 30.46 26.49 -17.56
C LEU A 742 31.67 27.45 -17.64
N SER A 743 32.21 27.70 -18.83
CA SER A 743 33.27 28.70 -19.03
C SER A 743 32.79 30.13 -18.76
N ALA A 744 31.58 30.50 -19.20
CA ALA A 744 31.05 31.85 -19.02
C ALA A 744 30.53 32.16 -17.59
N ALA A 745 29.94 31.20 -16.89
CA ALA A 745 29.27 31.40 -15.60
C ALA A 745 30.15 31.02 -14.41
N THR A 746 31.32 31.65 -14.31
CA THR A 746 32.41 31.32 -13.36
C THR A 746 32.01 31.18 -11.89
N SER A 747 30.97 31.90 -11.42
CA SER A 747 30.51 31.85 -10.02
C SER A 747 29.32 30.92 -9.76
N LYS A 748 28.69 30.35 -10.80
CA LYS A 748 27.50 29.50 -10.66
C LYS A 748 27.90 28.06 -10.33
N ARG A 749 27.32 27.50 -9.27
CA ARG A 749 27.34 26.05 -8.97
C ARG A 749 25.97 25.45 -9.28
N LEU A 750 25.94 24.19 -9.69
CA LEU A 750 24.71 23.48 -10.08
C LEU A 750 24.77 22.01 -9.68
N LYS A 751 23.78 21.51 -8.93
CA LYS A 751 23.57 20.08 -8.70
C LYS A 751 22.65 19.51 -9.80
N VAL A 752 23.10 18.47 -10.51
CA VAL A 752 22.33 17.76 -11.53
C VAL A 752 22.07 16.32 -11.09
N THR A 753 20.81 15.99 -10.85
CA THR A 753 20.37 14.63 -10.49
C THR A 753 19.74 13.98 -11.72
N LEU A 754 20.32 12.89 -12.22
CA LEU A 754 19.73 12.04 -13.26
C LEU A 754 18.93 10.92 -12.57
N ALA A 755 17.60 10.95 -12.68
CA ALA A 755 16.71 10.03 -11.99
C ALA A 755 16.01 9.10 -13.00
N ASN A 756 16.23 7.79 -12.89
CA ASN A 756 15.47 6.79 -13.65
C ASN A 756 15.49 5.42 -12.95
N VAL A 757 14.69 4.48 -13.44
CA VAL A 757 14.82 3.05 -13.11
C VAL A 757 16.19 2.52 -13.56
N GLU A 758 16.71 1.50 -12.87
CA GLU A 758 18.08 0.99 -13.08
C GLU A 758 18.35 0.57 -14.53
N ASN A 759 17.41 -0.17 -15.15
CA ASN A 759 17.54 -0.67 -16.52
C ASN A 759 17.43 0.40 -17.62
N GLU A 760 16.96 1.61 -17.31
CA GLU A 760 16.85 2.74 -18.24
C GLU A 760 17.77 3.91 -17.84
N MET A 761 18.68 3.73 -16.89
CA MET A 761 19.60 4.77 -16.46
C MET A 761 20.73 4.96 -17.49
N PRO A 762 20.84 6.11 -18.18
CA PRO A 762 21.80 6.27 -19.26
C PRO A 762 23.24 6.21 -18.78
N GLU A 763 24.14 5.78 -19.67
CA GLU A 763 25.57 6.02 -19.50
C GLU A 763 25.88 7.51 -19.64
N VAL A 764 26.90 7.98 -18.93
CA VAL A 764 27.26 9.41 -18.86
C VAL A 764 28.72 9.56 -19.27
N VAL A 765 28.99 10.36 -20.30
CA VAL A 765 30.34 10.48 -20.88
C VAL A 765 31.17 11.46 -20.04
N THR A 766 32.14 10.94 -19.28
CA THR A 766 32.96 11.72 -18.32
C THR A 766 34.36 12.08 -18.81
N THR A 767 34.80 11.55 -19.96
CA THR A 767 36.20 11.55 -20.44
C THR A 767 36.90 12.91 -20.47
N ARG A 768 36.17 13.99 -20.79
CA ARG A 768 36.70 15.37 -20.88
C ARG A 768 36.18 16.31 -19.79
N TRP A 769 35.56 15.80 -18.72
CA TRP A 769 34.95 16.63 -17.68
C TRP A 769 35.94 17.55 -16.95
N ALA A 770 37.20 17.13 -16.80
CA ALA A 770 38.25 17.95 -16.22
C ALA A 770 38.69 19.13 -17.12
N GLU A 771 38.40 19.08 -18.43
CA GLU A 771 38.59 20.21 -19.35
C GLU A 771 37.41 21.19 -19.28
N TYR A 772 36.18 20.67 -19.22
CA TYR A 772 34.95 21.47 -19.26
C TYR A 772 34.57 22.10 -17.90
N ASP A 773 34.96 21.46 -16.79
CA ASP A 773 34.62 21.91 -15.42
C ASP A 773 35.74 21.55 -14.40
N PRO A 774 36.94 22.15 -14.53
CA PRO A 774 38.09 21.87 -13.65
C PRO A 774 37.85 22.22 -12.16
N GLU A 775 36.86 23.08 -11.87
CA GLU A 775 36.50 23.51 -10.50
C GLU A 775 35.35 22.67 -9.89
N ASN A 776 34.85 21.68 -10.64
CA ASN A 776 33.69 20.85 -10.33
C ASN A 776 32.46 21.66 -9.87
N ARG A 777 32.17 22.76 -10.58
CA ARG A 777 31.03 23.66 -10.31
C ARG A 777 29.70 23.00 -10.64
N MET A 778 29.64 22.08 -11.61
CA MET A 778 28.49 21.21 -11.84
C MET A 778 28.73 19.84 -11.23
N THR A 779 28.01 19.48 -10.17
CA THR A 779 27.97 18.08 -9.70
C THR A 779 26.90 17.31 -10.45
N VAL A 780 27.18 16.04 -10.76
CA VAL A 780 26.25 15.14 -11.46
C VAL A 780 26.14 13.85 -10.64
N GLU A 781 24.92 13.39 -10.39
CA GLU A 781 24.63 12.15 -9.66
C GLU A 781 23.55 11.32 -10.38
N LYS A 782 23.56 10.00 -10.18
CA LYS A 782 22.51 9.06 -10.60
C LYS A 782 21.64 8.69 -9.40
N TYR A 783 20.32 8.89 -9.51
CA TYR A 783 19.34 8.48 -8.52
C TYR A 783 18.47 7.37 -9.08
N TYR A 784 18.66 6.15 -8.57
CA TYR A 784 17.91 4.99 -9.03
C TYR A 784 16.51 4.96 -8.40
N ILE A 785 15.49 5.08 -9.24
CA ILE A 785 14.09 4.95 -8.83
C ILE A 785 13.77 3.45 -8.71
N PRO A 786 13.33 2.95 -7.55
CA PRO A 786 13.07 1.53 -7.37
C PRO A 786 11.80 1.12 -8.11
N THR A 787 11.93 0.13 -9.01
CA THR A 787 10.81 -0.63 -9.58
C THR A 787 10.30 -1.67 -8.58
N SER A 788 9.18 -2.32 -8.89
CA SER A 788 8.84 -3.57 -8.22
C SER A 788 9.83 -4.68 -8.61
N PHE A 789 9.83 -5.77 -7.82
CA PHE A 789 10.65 -6.95 -8.08
C PHE A 789 10.16 -7.79 -9.28
N TYR A 790 9.02 -7.45 -9.89
CA TYR A 790 8.40 -8.21 -10.97
C TYR A 790 8.92 -7.79 -12.36
N GLY A 791 9.33 -6.52 -12.51
CA GLY A 791 9.92 -5.98 -13.74
C GLY A 791 8.92 -5.71 -14.89
N ASP A 792 7.62 -5.73 -14.59
CA ASP A 792 6.51 -5.50 -15.53
C ASP A 792 5.80 -4.14 -15.32
N ASP A 793 6.27 -3.32 -14.39
CA ASP A 793 5.76 -1.96 -14.18
C ASP A 793 6.00 -1.07 -15.42
N ASP A 794 5.03 -0.22 -15.78
CA ASP A 794 5.29 0.90 -16.67
C ASP A 794 6.26 1.89 -15.99
N THR A 795 7.47 1.98 -16.52
CA THR A 795 8.55 2.83 -16.00
C THR A 795 8.18 4.31 -16.03
N SER A 796 7.33 4.73 -16.97
CA SER A 796 6.79 6.09 -17.02
C SER A 796 5.92 6.39 -15.80
N THR A 797 4.97 5.51 -15.49
CA THR A 797 4.09 5.62 -14.32
C THR A 797 4.87 5.49 -13.00
N VAL A 798 5.81 4.54 -12.88
CA VAL A 798 6.64 4.37 -11.67
C VAL A 798 7.45 5.64 -11.38
N CYS A 799 8.16 6.16 -12.38
CA CYS A 799 8.92 7.41 -12.23
C CYS A 799 7.98 8.58 -11.90
N CYS A 800 6.84 8.69 -12.58
CA CYS A 800 5.84 9.73 -12.33
C CYS A 800 5.34 9.71 -10.88
N ASP A 801 4.87 8.57 -10.38
CA ASP A 801 4.30 8.46 -9.02
C ASP A 801 5.36 8.54 -7.93
N TRP A 802 6.57 8.00 -8.14
CA TRP A 802 7.69 8.15 -7.20
C TRP A 802 8.06 9.63 -7.02
N VAL A 803 8.24 10.33 -8.13
CA VAL A 803 8.60 11.77 -8.15
C VAL A 803 7.46 12.63 -7.64
N LYS A 804 6.21 12.34 -8.01
CA LYS A 804 5.00 13.01 -7.48
C LYS A 804 4.90 12.85 -5.96
N ALA A 805 5.16 11.66 -5.43
CA ALA A 805 5.15 11.41 -4.00
C ALA A 805 6.30 12.16 -3.27
N ALA A 806 7.52 12.15 -3.83
CA ALA A 806 8.65 12.91 -3.28
C ALA A 806 8.43 14.44 -3.37
N ALA A 807 7.82 14.92 -4.45
CA ALA A 807 7.46 16.31 -4.66
C ALA A 807 6.37 16.76 -3.67
N LEU A 808 5.28 16.01 -3.50
CA LEU A 808 4.23 16.32 -2.52
C LEU A 808 4.76 16.28 -1.08
N ARG A 809 5.67 15.35 -0.73
CA ARG A 809 6.38 15.34 0.56
C ARG A 809 7.45 16.43 0.70
N GLY A 810 7.85 17.09 -0.38
CA GLY A 810 8.90 18.11 -0.38
C GLY A 810 10.32 17.59 -0.17
N SER A 811 10.52 16.26 -0.21
CA SER A 811 11.80 15.57 0.03
C SER A 811 12.67 15.39 -1.22
N ILE A 812 12.16 15.75 -2.40
CA ILE A 812 12.82 15.53 -3.69
C ILE A 812 14.13 16.30 -3.87
N TRP A 813 14.28 17.43 -3.19
CA TRP A 813 15.49 18.25 -3.22
C TRP A 813 16.59 17.71 -2.29
N ASP A 814 16.17 16.93 -1.31
CA ASP A 814 17.01 16.29 -0.29
C ASP A 814 17.41 14.86 -0.74
N TRP A 815 17.28 14.57 -2.04
CA TRP A 815 17.79 13.35 -2.67
C TRP A 815 19.32 13.38 -2.77
N GLU A 816 19.93 12.24 -2.43
CA GLU A 816 21.34 11.95 -2.60
C GLU A 816 21.45 10.77 -3.58
N GLY A 817 22.12 10.97 -4.70
CA GLY A 817 22.37 9.93 -5.70
C GLY A 817 23.81 9.40 -5.63
N GLN A 818 24.10 8.35 -6.40
CA GLN A 818 25.46 7.91 -6.66
C GLN A 818 26.20 9.01 -7.46
N PRO A 819 27.30 9.59 -6.96
CA PRO A 819 28.07 10.57 -7.72
C PRO A 819 28.58 9.98 -9.05
N VAL A 820 28.53 10.76 -10.13
CA VAL A 820 29.18 10.42 -11.38
C VAL A 820 30.60 10.99 -11.35
N GLU A 821 31.58 10.12 -11.12
CA GLU A 821 32.99 10.50 -11.08
C GLU A 821 33.63 10.43 -12.47
N ALA A 822 34.53 11.36 -12.76
CA ALA A 822 35.42 11.26 -13.91
C ALA A 822 36.61 10.36 -13.54
N PRO A 823 37.09 9.48 -14.44
CA PRO A 823 38.32 8.72 -14.18
C PRO A 823 39.49 9.69 -13.95
N PRO A 824 40.42 9.37 -13.02
CA PRO A 824 41.56 10.23 -12.76
C PRO A 824 42.39 10.43 -14.03
N MET A 825 42.88 11.66 -14.27
CA MET A 825 43.72 11.96 -15.42
C MET A 825 44.95 11.04 -15.43
N VAL A 826 45.00 10.13 -16.42
CA VAL A 826 46.24 9.44 -16.78
C VAL A 826 47.13 10.47 -17.45
N ILE A 827 48.00 11.11 -16.65
CA ILE A 827 49.04 12.01 -17.17
C ILE A 827 50.05 11.16 -17.92
N SER A 828 49.79 10.93 -19.21
CA SER A 828 50.80 10.40 -20.13
C SER A 828 52.01 11.34 -20.10
N PRO A 829 53.23 10.82 -19.88
CA PRO A 829 54.42 11.66 -19.95
C PRO A 829 54.48 12.36 -21.30
N GLN A 830 54.63 13.68 -21.28
CA GLN A 830 55.02 14.42 -22.49
C GLN A 830 56.31 13.78 -23.04
N PRO A 831 56.40 13.44 -24.33
CA PRO A 831 57.69 13.10 -24.91
C PRO A 831 58.58 14.32 -24.77
N ASN A 832 59.74 14.17 -24.13
CA ASN A 832 60.70 15.27 -23.96
C ASN A 832 61.19 15.71 -25.34
N GLY A 833 60.61 16.79 -25.87
CA GLY A 833 61.11 17.48 -27.04
C GLY A 833 62.31 18.34 -26.67
N ASN A 834 63.51 17.86 -26.99
CA ASN A 834 64.71 18.63 -27.31
C ASN A 834 65.78 17.68 -27.89
N ASP A 835 66.77 18.27 -28.56
CA ASP A 835 67.95 17.61 -29.14
C ASP A 835 68.89 16.98 -28.10
#